data_AF-A0A9P0MJL2-F1
#
_entry.id   AF-A0A9P0MJL2-F1
#
_cell.length_a   1.000
_cell.length_b   1.000
_cell.length_c   1.000
_cell.angle_alpha   90.00
_cell.angle_beta   90.00
_cell.angle_gamma   90.00
#
_symmetry.space_group_name_H-M   'P 1'
#
loop_
_entity.id
_entity.type
_entity.pdbx_description
1 polymer ?
#
loop_
_entity_poly.entity_id
_entity_poly.type
_entity_poly.pdbx_seq_one_letter_code
_entity_poly.pdbx_strand_id
1 'polypeptide(L)'
;MARTRQTTPQTKEERLRKKREAERRRYYCLKQDPVGREQLRQKEIAQYLRKKEKEVIKPIEDLSERDKRRKRKQWREYSQKYRNKKRQIRMENERLVRRMHEDTPPLSEEERESLPTTPENHQRVSGKRRYATNRKRRSRENKYKHELIKKLQLKVQKYKQRYHRLKNIKLNKNDPSSPRGRAIQILDEDKKIVAKKLLFAEVMSDQLKQNYENLNSTKQKQIFRNVVSGEIVKKYRVKKCVKALLHGSNILDGKENDILQYSTKRRSDPQKINAIWRFLDNDLHSKLCPEKRDYCKRNKVIKQKRYLCNTMRNLHKEFSIRYPNMPVSYSFWCKNRPFWIVPRKVTSRDTCGCTCCFNMALLVQALNRMKVLTEGNVSEVTRTFCCAQKTEKCLLRECLKCKDNTISYKPYQSTEVGHFFKWTTRKESYFDKYQKQKSITKTIKQKLIMPLNEMIFEFEGSIINFLKHKGRSLHQYNQISKKKESLMPNEVMIHVDFSENYSLKHAEETQAFHFGGSRQQICLHTVVIYFKSNGIVHSKSFCTLSQSLKHDVSAIWAHLQPILSYISEVHVADTLIFVSDSPATQYRNKTMFYFLANKLHHLYPKIKECSWNYWESGHGKGAPDGVGGVTKRTADRLVAEGKDISSYEILLNSLQNNIKNITYFSIDDADINKISDLIKKDSIKPFVGTMQVHQVKVEDYTAGLLRFFRLSLFDVQSTSYFCGILDYSDEDNGYTQIEPEVSSDSDDDLPLSNLVIKRRCKEFITMTSTLMMKPAQAQKYINKIWCQVTL
;
A
#
# COMPACT_ATOMS: atom_id res chain seq x y z
N MET A 1 84.87 13.98 14.46
CA MET A 1 83.87 13.28 13.61
C MET A 1 83.07 14.31 12.82
N ALA A 2 83.47 14.64 11.60
CA ALA A 2 82.74 15.55 10.72
C ALA A 2 82.07 14.72 9.61
N ARG A 3 80.74 14.55 9.68
CA ARG A 3 79.96 13.90 8.63
C ARG A 3 79.69 14.87 7.49
N THR A 4 80.41 14.69 6.40
CA THR A 4 80.13 15.27 5.08
C THR A 4 78.76 14.78 4.58
N ARG A 5 77.78 15.69 4.50
CA ARG A 5 76.48 15.41 3.85
C ARG A 5 76.62 15.56 2.33
N GLN A 6 76.75 14.43 1.64
CA GLN A 6 76.50 14.35 0.21
C GLN A 6 75.03 14.70 -0.07
N THR A 7 74.78 15.76 -0.85
CA THR A 7 73.44 16.14 -1.30
C THR A 7 73.21 15.62 -2.72
N THR A 8 72.24 14.74 -2.88
CA THR A 8 71.80 14.24 -4.19
C THR A 8 71.16 15.37 -5.02
N PRO A 9 71.37 15.41 -6.36
CA PRO A 9 70.80 16.46 -7.19
C PRO A 9 69.28 16.31 -7.29
N GLN A 10 68.54 17.27 -6.72
CA GLN A 10 67.06 17.28 -6.78
C GLN A 10 66.54 17.36 -8.22
N THR A 11 65.55 16.52 -8.52
CA THR A 11 64.86 16.49 -9.82
C THR A 11 64.10 17.80 -10.09
N LYS A 12 63.89 18.12 -11.38
CA LYS A 12 63.20 19.35 -11.82
C LYS A 12 61.78 19.48 -11.22
N GLU A 13 61.07 18.36 -11.10
CA GLU A 13 59.71 18.33 -10.54
C GLU A 13 59.69 18.56 -9.04
N GLU A 14 60.70 18.05 -8.33
CA GLU A 14 60.84 18.23 -6.88
C GLU A 14 61.22 19.67 -6.52
N ARG A 15 62.09 20.30 -7.32
CA ARG A 15 62.35 21.76 -7.23
C ARG A 15 61.10 22.58 -7.49
N LEU A 16 60.30 22.23 -8.51
CA LEU A 16 59.02 22.87 -8.80
C LEU A 16 58.01 22.69 -7.68
N ARG A 17 57.94 21.50 -7.07
CA ARG A 17 57.06 21.22 -5.94
C ARG A 17 57.45 22.05 -4.72
N LYS A 18 58.74 22.11 -4.36
CA LYS A 18 59.25 22.97 -3.29
C LYS A 18 58.94 24.44 -3.54
N LYS A 19 59.08 24.90 -4.79
CA LYS A 19 58.71 26.27 -5.18
C LYS A 19 57.21 26.54 -5.00
N ARG A 20 56.33 25.62 -5.41
CA ARG A 20 54.87 25.72 -5.20
C ARG A 20 54.47 25.66 -3.71
N GLU A 21 55.20 24.92 -2.88
CA GLU A 21 54.97 24.86 -1.43
C GLU A 21 55.43 26.13 -0.72
N ALA A 22 56.62 26.65 -1.06
CA ALA A 22 57.12 27.94 -0.58
C ALA A 22 56.19 29.09 -0.98
N GLU A 23 55.70 29.09 -2.22
CA GLU A 23 54.75 30.08 -2.71
C GLU A 23 53.39 29.97 -1.98
N ARG A 24 52.89 28.75 -1.72
CA ARG A 24 51.69 28.54 -0.90
C ARG A 24 51.86 29.07 0.53
N ARG A 25 53.04 28.86 1.16
CA ARG A 25 53.35 29.41 2.49
C ARG A 25 53.42 30.93 2.45
N ARG A 26 54.07 31.52 1.45
CA ARG A 26 54.11 32.97 1.24
C ARG A 26 52.70 33.54 1.15
N TYR A 27 51.82 32.98 0.31
CA TYR A 27 50.42 33.41 0.19
C TYR A 27 49.60 33.19 1.47
N TYR A 28 49.91 32.16 2.25
CA TYR A 28 49.25 31.92 3.54
C TYR A 28 49.62 33.00 4.56
N CYS A 29 50.91 33.32 4.71
CA CYS A 29 51.37 34.41 5.58
C CYS A 29 50.80 35.77 5.12
N LEU A 30 50.79 36.03 3.80
CA LEU A 30 50.19 37.23 3.20
C LEU A 30 48.67 37.32 3.38
N LYS A 31 47.97 36.21 3.65
CA LYS A 31 46.54 36.22 3.91
C LYS A 31 46.23 36.57 5.37
N GLN A 32 47.19 36.38 6.27
CA GLN A 32 47.09 36.75 7.69
C GLN A 32 47.50 38.21 7.96
N ASP A 33 48.25 38.83 7.06
CA ASP A 33 48.54 40.28 7.07
C ASP A 33 47.54 41.05 6.16
N PRO A 34 46.60 41.84 6.74
CA PRO A 34 45.62 42.60 5.97
C PRO A 34 46.25 43.69 5.09
N VAL A 35 47.36 44.30 5.54
CA VAL A 35 47.99 45.46 4.89
C VAL A 35 48.82 45.00 3.69
N GLY A 36 49.67 43.98 3.87
CA GLY A 36 50.45 43.40 2.77
C GLY A 36 49.58 42.82 1.66
N ARG A 37 48.39 42.31 1.99
CA ARG A 37 47.41 41.81 1.02
C ARG A 37 46.83 42.90 0.13
N GLU A 38 46.52 44.06 0.70
CA GLU A 38 45.98 45.18 -0.06
C GLU A 38 47.05 45.81 -0.96
N GLN A 39 48.29 45.92 -0.48
CA GLN A 39 49.43 46.36 -1.29
C GLN A 39 49.70 45.42 -2.48
N LEU A 40 49.63 44.10 -2.27
CA LEU A 40 49.77 43.13 -3.37
C LEU A 40 48.64 43.28 -4.39
N ARG A 41 47.40 43.46 -3.92
CA ARG A 41 46.23 43.68 -4.79
C ARG A 41 46.40 44.94 -5.64
N GLN A 42 46.87 46.04 -5.05
CA GLN A 42 47.16 47.27 -5.79
C GLN A 42 48.25 47.07 -6.85
N LYS A 43 49.33 46.33 -6.51
CA LYS A 43 50.39 45.97 -7.47
C LYS A 43 49.86 45.11 -8.62
N GLU A 44 48.99 44.14 -8.35
CA GLU A 44 48.35 43.29 -9.37
C GLU A 44 47.41 44.08 -10.29
N ILE A 45 46.61 45.00 -9.73
CA ILE A 45 45.76 45.92 -10.49
C ILE A 45 46.61 46.79 -11.42
N ALA A 46 47.68 47.38 -10.90
CA ALA A 46 48.60 48.20 -11.69
C ALA A 46 49.28 47.39 -12.80
N GLN A 47 49.68 46.13 -12.55
CA GLN A 47 50.22 45.25 -13.59
C GLN A 47 49.18 44.86 -14.64
N TYR A 48 47.94 44.60 -14.24
CA TYR A 48 46.85 44.30 -15.16
C TYR A 48 46.55 45.48 -16.08
N LEU A 49 46.50 46.70 -15.54
CA LEU A 49 46.31 47.94 -16.31
C LEU A 49 47.45 48.14 -17.32
N ARG A 50 48.72 47.99 -16.90
CA ARG A 50 49.87 48.06 -17.82
C ARG A 50 49.82 47.01 -18.94
N LYS A 51 49.34 45.79 -18.65
CA LYS A 51 49.18 44.72 -19.66
C LYS A 51 47.99 44.96 -20.59
N LYS A 52 46.99 45.71 -20.12
CA LYS A 52 45.84 46.15 -20.92
C LYS A 52 46.26 47.28 -21.87
N GLU A 53 47.04 48.24 -21.39
CA GLU A 53 47.63 49.34 -22.19
C GLU A 53 48.59 48.81 -23.26
N LYS A 54 49.39 47.78 -22.95
CA LYS A 54 50.29 47.11 -23.91
C LYS A 54 49.58 46.12 -24.86
N GLU A 55 48.25 46.09 -24.87
CA GLU A 55 47.39 45.16 -25.65
C GLU A 55 47.63 43.64 -25.48
N VAL A 56 48.49 43.24 -24.55
CA VAL A 56 48.78 41.83 -24.23
C VAL A 56 47.53 41.12 -23.68
N ILE A 57 46.63 41.86 -23.03
CA ILE A 57 45.35 41.35 -22.51
C ILE A 57 44.19 42.10 -23.16
N LYS A 58 43.55 41.47 -24.15
CA LYS A 58 42.33 42.00 -24.79
C LYS A 58 41.08 41.70 -23.95
N PRO A 59 40.19 42.68 -23.75
CA PRO A 59 38.87 42.44 -23.15
C PRO A 59 38.05 41.53 -24.06
N ILE A 60 37.01 40.89 -23.52
CA ILE A 60 36.29 39.85 -24.27
C ILE A 60 35.52 40.40 -25.49
N GLU A 61 35.19 41.69 -25.46
CA GLU A 61 34.49 42.40 -26.53
C GLU A 61 35.35 42.48 -27.80
N ASP A 62 36.65 42.73 -27.62
CA ASP A 62 37.66 42.92 -28.68
C ASP A 62 38.28 41.61 -29.18
N LEU A 63 37.78 40.46 -28.74
CA LEU A 63 38.22 39.15 -29.21
C LEU A 63 37.43 38.71 -30.44
N SER A 64 38.07 37.95 -31.34
CA SER A 64 37.38 37.26 -32.43
C SER A 64 36.28 36.34 -31.89
N GLU A 65 35.23 36.06 -32.67
CA GLU A 65 34.16 35.13 -32.25
C GLU A 65 34.69 33.73 -31.92
N ARG A 66 35.76 33.28 -32.59
CA ARG A 66 36.43 32.01 -32.32
C ARG A 66 37.12 32.04 -30.94
N ASP A 67 37.81 33.13 -30.62
CA ASP A 67 38.48 33.30 -29.33
C ASP A 67 37.50 33.53 -28.17
N LYS A 68 36.39 34.23 -28.42
CA LYS A 68 35.26 34.36 -27.48
C LYS A 68 34.73 32.99 -27.09
N ARG A 69 34.52 32.08 -28.05
CA ARG A 69 34.08 30.70 -27.78
C ARG A 69 35.10 29.93 -26.95
N ARG A 70 36.40 30.03 -27.27
CA ARG A 70 37.49 29.38 -26.53
C ARG A 70 37.56 29.87 -25.08
N LYS A 71 37.52 31.19 -24.86
CA LYS A 71 37.57 31.82 -23.53
C LYS A 71 36.35 31.44 -22.68
N ARG A 72 35.15 31.42 -23.27
CA ARG A 72 33.92 30.95 -22.61
C ARG A 72 33.95 29.45 -22.28
N LYS A 73 34.61 28.61 -23.09
CA LYS A 73 34.82 27.19 -22.78
C LYS A 73 35.74 27.03 -21.55
N GLN A 74 36.87 27.72 -21.52
CA GLN A 74 37.78 27.73 -20.37
C GLN A 74 37.09 28.22 -19.09
N TRP A 75 36.26 29.27 -19.16
CA TRP A 75 35.49 29.74 -18.00
C TRP A 75 34.50 28.71 -17.47
N ARG A 76 33.86 27.93 -18.36
CA ARG A 76 32.96 26.84 -17.95
C ARG A 76 33.74 25.74 -17.22
N GLU A 77 34.91 25.36 -17.74
CA GLU A 77 35.78 24.36 -17.12
C GLU A 77 36.30 24.81 -15.74
N TYR A 78 36.76 26.07 -15.62
CA TYR A 78 37.18 26.62 -14.33
C TYR A 78 36.04 26.71 -13.31
N SER A 79 34.85 27.14 -13.76
CA SER A 79 33.66 27.17 -12.89
C SER A 79 33.28 25.77 -12.41
N GLN A 80 33.37 24.77 -13.28
CA GLN A 80 33.08 23.38 -12.94
C GLN A 80 34.10 22.82 -11.94
N LYS A 81 35.41 23.04 -12.16
CA LYS A 81 36.48 22.65 -11.22
C LYS A 81 36.27 23.30 -9.84
N TYR A 82 35.95 24.60 -9.80
CA TYR A 82 35.68 25.31 -8.55
C TYR A 82 34.46 24.76 -7.81
N ARG A 83 33.35 24.51 -8.51
CA ARG A 83 32.13 23.92 -7.92
C ARG A 83 32.38 22.52 -7.37
N ASN A 84 33.13 21.70 -8.10
CA ASN A 84 33.49 20.35 -7.65
C ASN A 84 34.36 20.40 -6.38
N LYS A 85 35.38 21.28 -6.34
CA LYS A 85 36.22 21.49 -5.14
C LYS A 85 35.40 21.96 -3.94
N LYS A 86 34.49 22.92 -4.12
CA LYS A 86 33.57 23.39 -3.07
C LYS A 86 32.64 22.28 -2.58
N ARG A 87 32.19 21.38 -3.47
CA ARG A 87 31.34 20.23 -3.12
C ARG A 87 32.11 19.20 -2.30
N GLN A 88 33.36 18.91 -2.67
CA GLN A 88 34.22 18.00 -1.90
C GLN A 88 34.47 18.52 -0.48
N ILE A 89 34.88 19.80 -0.34
CA ILE A 89 35.08 20.43 0.98
C ILE A 89 33.80 20.36 1.84
N ARG A 90 32.63 20.55 1.23
CA ARG A 90 31.35 20.45 1.96
C ARG A 90 31.07 19.02 2.45
N MET A 91 31.29 18.01 1.60
CA MET A 91 31.11 16.62 1.99
C MET A 91 32.10 16.20 3.08
N GLU A 92 33.34 16.69 3.00
CA GLU A 92 34.38 16.44 4.00
C GLU A 92 34.03 17.07 5.35
N ASN A 93 33.56 18.32 5.36
CA ASN A 93 33.05 18.98 6.57
C ASN A 93 31.81 18.27 7.14
N GLU A 94 30.85 17.85 6.30
CA GLU A 94 29.68 17.09 6.76
C GLU A 94 30.08 15.73 7.36
N ARG A 95 31.14 15.09 6.85
CA ARG A 95 31.70 13.86 7.45
C ARG A 95 32.42 14.12 8.77
N LEU A 96 33.13 15.24 8.90
CA LEU A 96 33.78 15.67 10.14
C LEU A 96 32.75 15.97 11.23
N VAL A 97 31.69 16.72 10.92
CA VAL A 97 30.59 17.03 11.85
C VAL A 97 29.87 15.76 12.31
N ARG A 98 29.68 14.77 11.41
CA ARG A 98 29.09 13.48 11.80
C ARG A 98 29.97 12.68 12.75
N ARG A 99 31.29 12.65 12.52
CA ARG A 99 32.24 11.98 13.44
C ARG A 99 32.28 12.67 14.80
N MET A 100 32.23 13.99 14.85
CA MET A 100 32.18 14.73 16.12
C MET A 100 30.89 14.51 16.92
N HIS A 101 29.79 14.14 16.27
CA HIS A 101 28.51 13.84 16.93
C HIS A 101 28.37 12.39 17.42
N GLU A 102 29.31 11.50 17.09
CA GLU A 102 29.31 10.11 17.53
C GLU A 102 30.05 9.92 18.88
N ASP A 103 30.95 10.83 19.25
CA ASP A 103 31.84 10.70 20.42
C ASP A 103 31.61 11.73 21.55
N THR A 104 30.44 12.36 21.67
CA THR A 104 30.17 13.32 22.76
C THR A 104 28.80 13.10 23.40
N PRO A 105 28.70 12.99 24.75
CA PRO A 105 27.42 12.92 25.44
C PRO A 105 26.58 14.18 25.17
N PRO A 106 25.24 14.10 25.23
CA PRO A 106 24.40 15.26 25.01
C PRO A 106 24.62 16.30 26.12
N LEU A 107 25.00 17.52 25.72
CA LEU A 107 25.15 18.67 26.62
C LEU A 107 23.81 19.08 27.24
N SER A 108 23.89 19.54 28.48
CA SER A 108 22.79 20.07 29.30
C SER A 108 22.18 21.34 28.69
N GLU A 109 20.95 21.69 29.09
CA GLU A 109 20.22 22.85 28.56
C GLU A 109 20.94 24.19 28.83
N GLU A 110 21.65 24.29 29.96
CA GLU A 110 22.40 25.48 30.37
C GLU A 110 23.67 25.72 29.52
N GLU A 111 24.28 24.66 28.99
CA GLU A 111 25.46 24.76 28.10
C GLU A 111 25.11 25.14 26.65
N ARG A 112 23.83 25.10 26.26
CA ARG A 112 23.39 25.52 24.92
C ARG A 112 23.27 27.02 24.76
N GLU A 113 23.03 27.76 25.85
CA GLU A 113 22.86 29.22 25.82
C GLU A 113 24.19 29.98 25.74
N SER A 114 25.33 29.32 26.00
CA SER A 114 26.65 29.96 26.02
C SER A 114 27.47 29.82 24.72
N LEU A 115 26.92 29.18 23.67
CA LEU A 115 27.62 29.06 22.39
C LEU A 115 27.59 30.39 21.59
N PRO A 116 28.73 30.88 21.08
CA PRO A 116 28.75 32.06 20.21
C PRO A 116 27.96 31.75 18.93
N THR A 117 26.81 32.40 18.75
CA THR A 117 26.07 32.36 17.49
C THR A 117 26.97 32.90 16.38
N THR A 118 27.54 32.00 15.57
CA THR A 118 28.27 32.41 14.36
C THR A 118 27.35 33.33 13.53
N PRO A 119 27.80 34.54 13.15
CA PRO A 119 26.95 35.45 12.41
C PRO A 119 26.60 34.81 11.07
N GLU A 120 25.33 34.48 10.88
CA GLU A 120 24.84 34.04 9.58
C GLU A 120 25.18 35.12 8.56
N ASN A 121 26.05 34.75 7.62
CA ASN A 121 26.63 35.67 6.66
C ASN A 121 25.52 36.30 5.79
N HIS A 122 25.05 37.49 6.18
CA HIS A 122 23.91 38.22 5.61
C HIS A 122 24.01 38.38 4.07
N GLN A 123 25.23 38.40 3.52
CA GLN A 123 25.49 38.41 2.08
C GLN A 123 24.97 37.17 1.34
N ARG A 124 24.98 35.99 2.00
CA ARG A 124 24.54 34.71 1.42
C ARG A 124 23.01 34.61 1.33
N VAL A 125 22.30 35.15 2.31
CA VAL A 125 20.83 35.24 2.33
C VAL A 125 20.35 36.30 1.32
N SER A 126 21.03 37.45 1.28
CA SER A 126 20.79 38.51 0.28
C SER A 126 20.96 38.00 -1.15
N GLY A 127 22.06 37.28 -1.46
CA GLY A 127 22.31 36.73 -2.78
C GLY A 127 21.26 35.71 -3.25
N LYS A 128 20.80 34.83 -2.34
CA LYS A 128 19.70 33.88 -2.64
C LYS A 128 18.37 34.61 -2.88
N ARG A 129 18.04 35.63 -2.08
CA ARG A 129 16.84 36.45 -2.27
C ARG A 129 16.89 37.23 -3.60
N ARG A 130 18.04 37.82 -3.95
CA ARG A 130 18.23 38.55 -5.23
C ARG A 130 18.12 37.62 -6.44
N TYR A 131 18.70 36.42 -6.37
CA TYR A 131 18.58 35.41 -7.42
C TYR A 131 17.12 34.94 -7.60
N ALA A 132 16.42 34.66 -6.51
CA ALA A 132 15.01 34.27 -6.56
C ALA A 132 14.12 35.39 -7.14
N THR A 133 14.41 36.64 -6.77
CA THR A 133 13.69 37.83 -7.27
C THR A 133 13.93 38.05 -8.77
N ASN A 134 15.18 37.97 -9.23
CA ASN A 134 15.53 38.11 -10.64
C ASN A 134 14.96 36.98 -11.50
N ARG A 135 14.93 35.74 -10.99
CA ARG A 135 14.30 34.60 -11.68
C ARG A 135 12.79 34.81 -11.83
N LYS A 136 12.11 35.29 -10.77
CA LYS A 136 10.69 35.65 -10.82
C LYS A 136 10.44 36.79 -11.81
N ARG A 137 11.27 37.84 -11.82
CA ARG A 137 11.16 38.97 -12.77
C ARG A 137 11.28 38.51 -14.22
N ARG A 138 12.32 37.74 -14.55
CA ARG A 138 12.54 37.21 -15.90
C ARG A 138 11.42 36.27 -16.35
N SER A 139 10.85 35.48 -15.44
CA SER A 139 9.69 34.63 -15.73
C SER A 139 8.43 35.45 -16.02
N ARG A 140 8.22 36.59 -15.33
CA ARG A 140 7.12 37.52 -15.61
C ARG A 140 7.30 38.22 -16.96
N GLU A 141 8.51 38.71 -17.26
CA GLU A 141 8.85 39.33 -18.55
C GLU A 141 8.64 38.35 -19.72
N ASN A 142 9.06 37.09 -19.58
CA ASN A 142 8.83 36.08 -20.60
C ASN A 142 7.35 35.77 -20.79
N LYS A 143 6.57 35.69 -19.70
CA LYS A 143 5.12 35.49 -19.78
C LYS A 143 4.45 36.65 -20.51
N TYR A 144 4.83 37.89 -20.20
CA TYR A 144 4.33 39.08 -20.87
C TYR A 144 4.66 39.07 -22.37
N LYS A 145 5.92 38.76 -22.74
CA LYS A 145 6.33 38.65 -24.15
C LYS A 145 5.55 37.57 -24.90
N HIS A 146 5.31 36.41 -24.29
CA HIS A 146 4.49 35.34 -24.90
C HIS A 146 3.03 35.77 -25.08
N GLU A 147 2.44 36.45 -24.10
CA GLU A 147 1.09 37.00 -24.22
C GLU A 147 1.02 38.08 -25.31
N LEU A 148 2.03 38.93 -25.43
CA LEU A 148 2.11 39.95 -26.48
C LEU A 148 2.23 39.33 -27.87
N ILE A 149 3.11 38.33 -28.05
CA ILE A 149 3.24 37.58 -29.31
C ILE A 149 1.91 36.94 -29.68
N LYS A 150 1.23 36.30 -28.72
CA LYS A 150 -0.09 35.70 -28.94
C LYS A 150 -1.13 36.75 -29.35
N LYS A 151 -1.14 37.92 -28.71
CA LYS A 151 -2.02 39.04 -29.10
C LYS A 151 -1.74 39.54 -30.51
N LEU A 152 -0.47 39.65 -30.90
CA LEU A 152 -0.07 40.07 -32.24
C LEU A 152 -0.45 39.04 -33.30
N GLN A 153 -0.24 37.75 -33.04
CA GLN A 153 -0.67 36.67 -33.93
C GLN A 153 -2.18 36.68 -34.16
N LEU A 154 -2.97 36.87 -33.10
CA LEU A 154 -4.42 37.02 -33.20
C LEU A 154 -4.83 38.27 -34.01
N LYS A 155 -4.12 39.39 -33.88
CA LYS A 155 -4.34 40.58 -34.72
C LYS A 155 -4.06 40.28 -36.19
N VAL A 156 -2.94 39.62 -36.52
CA VAL A 156 -2.61 39.22 -37.90
C VAL A 156 -3.70 38.32 -38.49
N GLN A 157 -4.15 37.31 -37.74
CA GLN A 157 -5.20 36.40 -38.18
C GLN A 157 -6.54 37.13 -38.40
N LYS A 158 -6.88 38.08 -37.51
CA LYS A 158 -8.05 38.96 -37.66
C LYS A 158 -7.98 39.78 -38.95
N TYR A 159 -6.83 40.37 -39.26
CA TYR A 159 -6.66 41.16 -40.50
C TYR A 159 -6.72 40.28 -41.76
N LYS A 160 -6.11 39.09 -41.75
CA LYS A 160 -6.25 38.11 -42.85
C LYS A 160 -7.71 37.73 -43.10
N GLN A 161 -8.46 37.39 -42.05
CA GLN A 161 -9.89 37.10 -42.19
C GLN A 161 -10.71 38.30 -42.65
N ARG A 162 -10.37 39.51 -42.21
CA ARG A 162 -11.04 40.75 -42.67
C ARG A 162 -10.81 40.98 -44.16
N TYR A 163 -9.59 40.75 -44.65
CA TYR A 163 -9.25 40.81 -46.07
C TYR A 163 -10.05 39.78 -46.89
N HIS A 164 -10.10 38.51 -46.45
CA HIS A 164 -10.93 37.49 -47.10
C HIS A 164 -12.42 37.83 -47.11
N ARG A 165 -12.96 38.37 -46.01
CA ARG A 165 -14.36 38.81 -45.96
C ARG A 165 -14.62 39.99 -46.89
N LEU A 166 -13.74 40.98 -46.96
CA LEU A 166 -13.87 42.10 -47.89
C LEU A 166 -13.82 41.64 -49.35
N LYS A 167 -12.96 40.65 -49.66
CA LYS A 167 -12.91 40.00 -50.98
C LYS A 167 -14.22 39.28 -51.32
N ASN A 168 -14.82 38.57 -50.36
CA ASN A 168 -16.08 37.82 -50.56
C ASN A 168 -17.35 38.69 -50.48
N ILE A 169 -17.33 39.84 -49.80
CA ILE A 169 -18.47 40.78 -49.70
C ILE A 169 -18.79 41.40 -51.07
N LYS A 170 -17.82 41.50 -51.99
CA LYS A 170 -18.06 41.95 -53.36
C LYS A 170 -18.88 40.95 -54.19
N LEU A 171 -19.03 39.69 -53.76
CA LEU A 171 -19.66 38.62 -54.55
C LEU A 171 -21.08 38.24 -54.09
N ASN A 172 -21.58 38.70 -52.92
CA ASN A 172 -22.78 38.15 -52.28
C ASN A 172 -23.70 39.20 -51.63
N LYS A 173 -23.84 40.41 -52.21
CA LYS A 173 -24.56 41.51 -51.56
C LYS A 173 -26.09 41.44 -51.62
N ASN A 174 -26.69 40.66 -52.53
CA ASN A 174 -28.12 40.75 -52.81
C ASN A 174 -28.79 39.36 -52.84
N ASP A 175 -28.82 38.64 -51.72
CA ASP A 175 -29.75 37.51 -51.55
C ASP A 175 -31.00 37.98 -50.77
N PRO A 176 -32.14 38.22 -51.45
CA PRO A 176 -33.38 38.69 -50.85
C PRO A 176 -33.99 37.69 -49.85
N SER A 177 -33.58 36.43 -49.88
CA SER A 177 -34.11 35.39 -49.00
C SER A 177 -33.55 35.47 -47.57
N SER A 178 -32.42 36.17 -47.38
CA SER A 178 -31.74 36.24 -46.08
C SER A 178 -32.43 37.23 -45.12
N PRO A 179 -32.53 36.92 -43.81
CA PRO A 179 -33.03 37.86 -42.79
C PRO A 179 -32.42 39.26 -42.83
N ARG A 180 -31.15 39.39 -43.24
CA ARG A 180 -30.50 40.70 -43.41
C ARG A 180 -30.93 41.41 -44.70
N GLY A 181 -31.11 40.68 -45.81
CA GLY A 181 -31.64 41.22 -47.06
C GLY A 181 -33.07 41.73 -46.90
N ARG A 182 -33.93 40.93 -46.25
CA ARG A 182 -35.31 41.35 -45.93
C ARG A 182 -35.36 42.58 -45.03
N ALA A 183 -34.50 42.65 -44.01
CA ALA A 183 -34.43 43.82 -43.14
C ALA A 183 -34.01 45.10 -43.89
N ILE A 184 -33.13 44.99 -44.88
CA ILE A 184 -32.73 46.13 -45.73
C ILE A 184 -33.88 46.54 -46.65
N GLN A 185 -34.58 45.60 -47.29
CA GLN A 185 -35.77 45.90 -48.09
C GLN A 185 -36.86 46.61 -47.28
N ILE A 186 -37.08 46.16 -46.04
CA ILE A 186 -38.05 46.80 -45.13
C ILE A 186 -37.64 48.25 -44.84
N LEU A 187 -36.35 48.56 -44.71
CA LEU A 187 -35.90 49.93 -44.46
C LEU A 187 -36.11 50.87 -45.65
N ASP A 188 -36.28 50.32 -46.85
CA ASP A 188 -36.64 51.06 -48.08
C ASP A 188 -38.17 51.17 -48.29
N GLU A 189 -38.99 50.53 -47.43
CA GLU A 189 -40.45 50.64 -47.44
C GLU A 189 -40.96 51.91 -46.70
N ASP A 190 -42.26 52.17 -46.82
CA ASP A 190 -42.94 53.32 -46.21
C ASP A 190 -42.77 53.37 -44.68
N LYS A 191 -42.53 54.56 -44.11
CA LYS A 191 -42.19 54.74 -42.68
C LYS A 191 -43.21 54.10 -41.72
N LYS A 192 -44.49 54.11 -42.08
CA LYS A 192 -45.58 53.49 -41.29
C LYS A 192 -45.42 51.97 -41.21
N ILE A 193 -44.98 51.31 -42.29
CA ILE A 193 -44.79 49.87 -42.36
C ILE A 193 -43.56 49.46 -41.54
N VAL A 194 -42.48 50.25 -41.64
CA VAL A 194 -41.27 50.08 -40.82
C VAL A 194 -41.60 50.18 -39.33
N ALA A 195 -42.34 51.23 -38.93
CA ALA A 195 -42.76 51.42 -37.55
C ALA A 195 -43.59 50.24 -37.03
N LYS A 196 -44.52 49.71 -37.83
CA LYS A 196 -45.35 48.55 -37.46
C LYS A 196 -44.53 47.27 -37.28
N LYS A 197 -43.55 47.02 -38.16
CA LYS A 197 -42.66 45.84 -38.07
C LYS A 197 -41.67 45.94 -36.90
N LEU A 198 -41.20 47.15 -36.57
CA LEU A 198 -40.39 47.40 -35.37
C LEU A 198 -41.21 47.21 -34.09
N LEU A 199 -42.43 47.75 -34.05
CA LEU A 199 -43.34 47.55 -32.92
C LEU A 199 -43.61 46.06 -32.69
N PHE A 200 -43.85 45.29 -33.75
CA PHE A 200 -44.01 43.84 -33.65
C PHE A 200 -42.80 43.15 -32.99
N ALA A 201 -41.57 43.56 -33.35
CA ALA A 201 -40.37 42.99 -32.76
C ALA A 201 -40.23 43.29 -31.26
N GLU A 202 -40.62 44.50 -30.83
CA GLU A 202 -40.58 44.90 -29.43
C GLU A 202 -41.65 44.18 -28.61
N VAL A 203 -42.89 44.14 -29.12
CA VAL A 203 -44.01 43.41 -28.49
C VAL A 203 -43.68 41.92 -28.33
N MET A 204 -43.13 41.28 -29.36
CA MET A 204 -42.72 39.88 -29.28
C MET A 204 -41.58 39.65 -28.28
N SER A 205 -40.68 40.63 -28.13
CA SER A 205 -39.58 40.58 -27.16
C SER A 205 -40.11 40.60 -25.73
N ASP A 206 -41.05 41.50 -25.43
CA ASP A 206 -41.70 41.59 -24.12
C ASP A 206 -42.53 40.35 -23.79
N GLN A 207 -43.29 39.82 -24.77
CA GLN A 207 -44.07 38.60 -24.58
C GLN A 207 -43.19 37.38 -24.26
N LEU A 208 -42.05 37.23 -24.95
CA LEU A 208 -41.11 36.13 -24.69
C LEU A 208 -40.45 36.26 -23.32
N LYS A 209 -40.22 37.49 -22.85
CA LYS A 209 -39.68 37.76 -21.51
C LYS A 209 -40.69 37.37 -20.43
N GLN A 210 -41.94 37.80 -20.55
CA GLN A 210 -43.03 37.41 -19.65
C GLN A 210 -43.21 35.88 -19.61
N ASN A 211 -43.21 35.23 -20.78
CA ASN A 211 -43.34 33.78 -20.87
C ASN A 211 -42.22 33.07 -20.12
N TYR A 212 -40.98 33.55 -20.19
CA TYR A 212 -39.85 32.96 -19.47
C TYR A 212 -39.89 33.19 -17.97
N GLU A 213 -40.37 34.35 -17.52
CA GLU A 213 -40.57 34.70 -16.11
C GLU A 213 -41.64 33.80 -15.46
N ASN A 214 -42.73 33.53 -16.17
CA ASN A 214 -43.85 32.69 -15.73
C ASN A 214 -43.54 31.18 -15.67
N LEU A 215 -42.39 30.74 -16.17
CA LEU A 215 -41.97 29.33 -16.03
C LEU A 215 -41.52 29.05 -14.59
N ASN A 216 -41.99 27.95 -14.01
CA ASN A 216 -41.62 27.57 -12.64
C ASN A 216 -40.52 26.50 -12.60
N SER A 217 -40.44 25.63 -13.61
CA SER A 217 -39.46 24.54 -13.62
C SER A 217 -38.14 24.92 -14.29
N THR A 218 -37.02 24.51 -13.69
CA THR A 218 -35.68 24.63 -14.29
C THR A 218 -35.57 23.85 -15.61
N LYS A 219 -36.32 22.75 -15.75
CA LYS A 219 -36.42 21.97 -16.99
C LYS A 219 -37.07 22.80 -18.09
N GLN A 220 -38.21 23.42 -17.81
CA GLN A 220 -38.94 24.27 -18.75
C GLN A 220 -38.11 25.50 -19.16
N LYS A 221 -37.46 26.17 -18.20
CA LYS A 221 -36.56 27.31 -18.47
C LYS A 221 -35.39 26.93 -19.38
N GLN A 222 -34.87 25.71 -19.25
CA GLN A 222 -33.77 25.24 -20.10
C GLN A 222 -34.23 24.93 -21.53
N ILE A 223 -35.39 24.28 -21.68
CA ILE A 223 -35.99 24.01 -23.00
C ILE A 223 -36.33 25.33 -23.70
N PHE A 224 -36.96 26.27 -23.00
CA PHE A 224 -37.29 27.59 -23.53
C PHE A 224 -36.05 28.35 -24.05
N ARG A 225 -34.92 28.28 -23.31
CA ARG A 225 -33.64 28.84 -23.77
C ARG A 225 -33.17 28.21 -25.07
N ASN A 226 -33.27 26.89 -25.21
CA ASN A 226 -32.85 26.18 -26.43
C ASN A 226 -33.68 26.61 -27.64
N VAL A 227 -35.01 26.75 -27.48
CA VAL A 227 -35.93 27.21 -28.53
C VAL A 227 -35.56 28.60 -29.06
N VAL A 228 -35.22 29.52 -28.15
CA VAL A 228 -34.92 30.93 -28.51
C VAL A 228 -33.44 31.13 -28.94
N SER A 229 -32.54 30.16 -28.72
CA SER A 229 -31.10 30.29 -29.03
C SER A 229 -30.57 29.27 -30.06
N GLY A 230 -31.02 29.41 -31.30
CA GLY A 230 -30.59 28.57 -32.44
C GLY A 230 -29.41 29.11 -33.27
N GLU A 231 -29.07 28.37 -34.33
CA GLU A 231 -27.99 28.73 -35.28
C GLU A 231 -28.24 30.05 -36.01
N ILE A 232 -29.49 30.36 -36.34
CA ILE A 232 -29.87 31.61 -37.04
C ILE A 232 -29.47 32.83 -36.18
N VAL A 233 -29.80 32.80 -34.89
CA VAL A 233 -29.43 33.84 -33.91
C VAL A 233 -27.91 33.99 -33.80
N LYS A 234 -27.16 32.87 -33.86
CA LYS A 234 -25.69 32.86 -33.86
C LYS A 234 -25.12 33.45 -35.15
N LYS A 235 -25.66 33.07 -36.32
CA LYS A 235 -25.24 33.54 -37.65
C LYS A 235 -25.36 35.05 -37.80
N TYR A 236 -26.48 35.64 -37.35
CA TYR A 236 -26.73 37.08 -37.42
C TYR A 236 -26.24 37.88 -36.20
N ARG A 237 -25.56 37.24 -35.24
CA ARG A 237 -24.90 37.87 -34.08
C ARG A 237 -25.84 38.62 -33.12
N VAL A 238 -27.12 38.25 -33.06
CA VAL A 238 -28.13 38.85 -32.16
C VAL A 238 -28.27 38.11 -30.80
N LYS A 239 -27.32 37.22 -30.47
CA LYS A 239 -27.26 36.48 -29.18
C LYS A 239 -27.28 37.38 -27.94
N LYS A 240 -26.78 38.62 -28.04
CA LYS A 240 -26.81 39.60 -26.94
C LYS A 240 -28.23 40.08 -26.63
N CYS A 241 -29.06 40.30 -27.66
CA CYS A 241 -30.45 40.69 -27.48
C CYS A 241 -31.22 39.57 -26.79
N VAL A 242 -31.03 38.31 -27.21
CA VAL A 242 -31.62 37.13 -26.54
C VAL A 242 -31.12 36.99 -25.09
N LYS A 243 -29.85 37.29 -24.80
CA LYS A 243 -29.33 37.24 -23.43
C LYS A 243 -29.93 38.33 -22.53
N ALA A 244 -30.23 39.51 -23.08
CA ALA A 244 -30.91 40.59 -22.37
C ALA A 244 -32.36 40.19 -22.02
N LEU A 245 -33.06 39.52 -22.94
CA LEU A 245 -34.40 38.98 -22.70
C LEU A 245 -34.45 37.91 -21.60
N LEU A 246 -33.38 37.11 -21.43
CA LEU A 246 -33.36 35.93 -20.55
C LEU A 246 -32.51 36.13 -19.27
N HIS A 247 -32.40 37.37 -18.78
CA HIS A 247 -31.70 37.76 -17.55
C HIS A 247 -30.26 37.23 -17.42
N GLY A 248 -29.46 37.36 -18.48
CA GLY A 248 -28.02 37.16 -18.36
C GLY A 248 -27.55 35.71 -18.15
N SER A 249 -28.46 34.73 -18.21
CA SER A 249 -28.13 33.31 -18.02
C SER A 249 -27.06 32.83 -19.02
N ASN A 250 -26.10 32.04 -18.54
CA ASN A 250 -25.04 31.49 -19.39
C ASN A 250 -25.67 30.51 -20.39
N ILE A 251 -25.93 30.97 -21.62
CA ILE A 251 -26.37 30.14 -22.74
C ILE A 251 -25.25 29.12 -23.01
N LEU A 252 -25.41 27.92 -22.46
CA LEU A 252 -24.57 26.78 -22.80
C LEU A 252 -24.86 26.45 -24.26
N ASP A 253 -23.83 26.41 -25.10
CA ASP A 253 -23.96 25.94 -26.47
C ASP A 253 -24.32 24.44 -26.43
N GLY A 254 -25.62 24.14 -26.40
CA GLY A 254 -26.14 22.79 -26.53
C GLY A 254 -25.74 22.22 -27.90
N LYS A 255 -25.28 20.97 -27.92
CA LYS A 255 -25.10 20.22 -29.16
C LYS A 255 -26.46 20.01 -29.82
N GLU A 256 -26.50 20.15 -31.13
CA GLU A 256 -27.66 20.36 -32.01
C GLU A 256 -28.81 19.35 -31.96
N ASN A 257 -28.73 18.25 -31.22
CA ASN A 257 -29.53 17.09 -31.59
C ASN A 257 -30.86 16.90 -30.86
N ASP A 258 -31.25 17.76 -29.90
CA ASP A 258 -32.62 17.67 -29.35
C ASP A 258 -33.08 18.93 -28.60
N ILE A 259 -33.96 19.73 -29.22
CA ILE A 259 -34.46 21.01 -28.69
C ILE A 259 -35.29 20.80 -27.41
N LEU A 260 -35.92 19.64 -27.25
CA LEU A 260 -36.88 19.31 -26.19
C LEU A 260 -36.32 18.44 -25.05
N GLN A 261 -35.06 17.98 -25.12
CA GLN A 261 -34.49 17.12 -24.07
C GLN A 261 -33.76 17.90 -22.95
N TYR A 262 -34.00 17.47 -21.71
CA TYR A 262 -33.32 17.95 -20.52
C TYR A 262 -32.22 16.98 -20.10
N SER A 263 -30.96 17.45 -20.02
CA SER A 263 -29.84 16.65 -19.52
C SER A 263 -29.29 17.18 -18.20
N THR A 264 -29.38 16.37 -17.15
CA THR A 264 -28.60 16.59 -15.92
C THR A 264 -27.16 16.12 -16.12
N LYS A 265 -26.18 16.90 -15.65
CA LYS A 265 -24.80 16.41 -15.50
C LYS A 265 -24.81 15.10 -14.72
N ARG A 266 -24.34 14.01 -15.36
CA ARG A 266 -24.26 12.63 -14.85
C ARG A 266 -24.03 12.56 -13.33
N ARG A 267 -25.04 12.11 -12.57
CA ARG A 267 -24.82 11.55 -11.23
C ARG A 267 -23.93 10.32 -11.39
N SER A 268 -22.94 10.18 -10.52
CA SER A 268 -22.03 9.04 -10.48
C SER A 268 -22.83 7.74 -10.29
N ASP A 269 -22.57 6.75 -11.14
CA ASP A 269 -23.18 5.41 -11.06
C ASP A 269 -22.86 4.75 -9.69
N PRO A 270 -23.87 4.61 -8.80
CA PRO A 270 -23.66 4.08 -7.45
C PRO A 270 -23.19 2.62 -7.46
N GLN A 271 -23.61 1.83 -8.45
CA GLN A 271 -23.24 0.42 -8.56
C GLN A 271 -21.74 0.29 -8.84
N LYS A 272 -21.22 1.10 -9.77
CA LYS A 272 -19.77 1.16 -10.05
C LYS A 272 -18.97 1.61 -8.82
N ILE A 273 -19.45 2.60 -8.08
CA ILE A 273 -18.76 3.06 -6.87
C ILE A 273 -18.71 1.94 -5.82
N ASN A 274 -19.83 1.27 -5.55
CA ASN A 274 -19.88 0.18 -4.58
C ASN A 274 -19.00 -1.00 -4.98
N ALA A 275 -18.95 -1.35 -6.27
CA ALA A 275 -18.05 -2.39 -6.78
C ALA A 275 -16.57 -2.03 -6.57
N ILE A 276 -16.18 -0.77 -6.83
CA ILE A 276 -14.82 -0.26 -6.57
C ILE A 276 -14.50 -0.35 -5.08
N TRP A 277 -15.44 0.02 -4.22
CA TRP A 277 -15.25 0.00 -2.77
C TRP A 277 -15.06 -1.43 -2.26
N ARG A 278 -15.97 -2.35 -2.61
CA ARG A 278 -15.86 -3.77 -2.25
C ARG A 278 -14.56 -4.39 -2.74
N PHE A 279 -14.15 -4.08 -3.97
CA PHE A 279 -12.89 -4.59 -4.50
C PHE A 279 -11.69 -4.07 -3.70
N LEU A 280 -11.62 -2.75 -3.42
CA LEU A 280 -10.46 -2.18 -2.73
C LEU A 280 -10.43 -2.50 -1.24
N ASP A 281 -11.58 -2.66 -0.58
CA ASP A 281 -11.68 -2.96 0.86
C ASP A 281 -11.32 -4.42 1.20
N ASN A 282 -11.19 -5.27 0.18
CA ASN A 282 -10.70 -6.64 0.27
C ASN A 282 -9.22 -6.69 0.74
N ASP A 283 -8.87 -7.63 1.64
CA ASP A 283 -7.53 -7.73 2.24
C ASP A 283 -6.42 -8.11 1.25
N LEU A 284 -6.78 -8.65 0.08
CA LEU A 284 -5.82 -8.87 -1.02
C LEU A 284 -5.31 -7.55 -1.61
N HIS A 285 -6.18 -6.53 -1.72
CA HIS A 285 -5.90 -5.30 -2.46
C HIS A 285 -5.52 -4.14 -1.54
N SER A 286 -5.96 -4.17 -0.29
CA SER A 286 -5.51 -3.25 0.75
C SER A 286 -5.38 -3.97 2.08
N LYS A 287 -4.45 -3.59 2.95
CA LYS A 287 -4.31 -4.17 4.31
C LYS A 287 -4.75 -3.16 5.35
N LEU A 288 -5.53 -3.60 6.33
CA LEU A 288 -5.87 -2.80 7.50
C LEU A 288 -4.59 -2.45 8.29
N CYS A 289 -4.48 -1.20 8.70
CA CYS A 289 -3.39 -0.77 9.57
C CYS A 289 -3.73 -1.14 11.01
N PRO A 290 -2.84 -1.82 11.76
CA PRO A 290 -3.11 -2.17 13.15
C PRO A 290 -2.87 -0.99 14.11
N GLU A 291 -2.09 0.02 13.69
CA GLU A 291 -1.62 1.07 14.57
C GLU A 291 -2.73 2.06 15.01
N LYS A 292 -2.63 2.50 16.27
CA LYS A 292 -3.57 3.43 16.91
C LYS A 292 -3.66 4.77 16.19
N ARG A 293 -2.56 5.24 15.59
CA ARG A 293 -2.48 6.55 14.89
C ARG A 293 -2.92 6.47 13.43
N ASP A 294 -3.28 5.28 12.94
CA ASP A 294 -3.59 5.05 11.53
C ASP A 294 -5.10 5.10 11.22
N TYR A 295 -5.72 6.27 11.36
CA TYR A 295 -7.10 6.55 10.87
C TYR A 295 -7.17 7.74 9.92
N CYS A 296 -8.27 7.78 9.17
CA CYS A 296 -8.69 8.94 8.40
C CYS A 296 -10.05 9.44 8.90
N LYS A 297 -10.21 10.77 8.99
CA LYS A 297 -11.49 11.44 9.24
C LYS A 297 -11.90 12.23 8.00
N ARG A 298 -13.11 12.01 7.50
CA ARG A 298 -13.68 12.78 6.40
C ARG A 298 -15.20 12.87 6.58
N ASN A 299 -15.76 14.08 6.46
CA ASN A 299 -17.20 14.34 6.66
C ASN A 299 -17.74 13.77 7.98
N LYS A 300 -17.03 14.00 9.09
CA LYS A 300 -17.33 13.46 10.43
C LYS A 300 -17.29 11.92 10.57
N VAL A 301 -17.06 11.17 9.49
CA VAL A 301 -16.87 9.72 9.54
C VAL A 301 -15.39 9.41 9.79
N ILE A 302 -15.13 8.62 10.83
CA ILE A 302 -13.80 8.10 11.17
C ILE A 302 -13.72 6.64 10.73
N LYS A 303 -12.65 6.31 10.00
CA LYS A 303 -12.37 4.94 9.54
C LYS A 303 -10.90 4.61 9.76
N GLN A 304 -10.61 3.38 10.14
CA GLN A 304 -9.23 2.88 10.21
C GLN A 304 -8.62 2.88 8.81
N LYS A 305 -7.36 3.31 8.70
CA LYS A 305 -6.64 3.33 7.43
C LYS A 305 -6.47 1.90 6.92
N ARG A 306 -6.49 1.78 5.60
CA ARG A 306 -6.03 0.62 4.87
C ARG A 306 -4.95 1.05 3.89
N TYR A 307 -3.80 0.40 3.90
CA TYR A 307 -2.76 0.66 2.89
C TYR A 307 -2.98 -0.22 1.67
N LEU A 308 -2.92 0.38 0.48
CA LEU A 308 -2.95 -0.39 -0.77
C LEU A 308 -1.78 -1.39 -0.79
N CYS A 309 -2.08 -2.63 -1.22
CA CYS A 309 -1.08 -3.70 -1.39
C CYS A 309 -0.26 -3.51 -2.67
N ASN A 310 -0.81 -2.80 -3.66
CA ASN A 310 -0.18 -2.55 -4.95
C ASN A 310 -0.51 -1.13 -5.45
N THR A 311 0.06 -0.72 -6.57
CA THR A 311 -0.23 0.59 -7.17
C THR A 311 -1.68 0.65 -7.66
N MET A 312 -2.30 1.83 -7.57
CA MET A 312 -3.67 2.05 -8.07
C MET A 312 -3.85 1.66 -9.55
N ARG A 313 -2.78 1.78 -10.35
CA ARG A 313 -2.78 1.39 -11.76
C ARG A 313 -2.80 -0.13 -11.94
N ASN A 314 -2.04 -0.88 -11.15
CA ASN A 314 -2.05 -2.35 -11.20
C ASN A 314 -3.38 -2.90 -10.70
N LEU A 315 -3.91 -2.37 -9.60
CA LEU A 315 -5.22 -2.76 -9.08
C LEU A 315 -6.36 -2.44 -10.04
N HIS A 316 -6.27 -1.35 -10.81
CA HIS A 316 -7.24 -1.03 -11.86
C HIS A 316 -7.21 -2.04 -13.02
N LYS A 317 -6.02 -2.52 -13.40
CA LYS A 317 -5.90 -3.60 -14.39
C LYS A 317 -6.54 -4.89 -13.88
N GLU A 318 -6.23 -5.28 -12.64
CA GLU A 318 -6.84 -6.45 -12.00
C GLU A 318 -8.36 -6.33 -11.91
N PHE A 319 -8.88 -5.16 -11.52
CA PHE A 319 -10.32 -4.89 -11.50
C PHE A 319 -10.95 -5.01 -12.89
N SER A 320 -10.30 -4.46 -13.92
CA SER A 320 -10.82 -4.50 -15.30
C SER A 320 -10.86 -5.92 -15.86
N ILE A 321 -9.90 -6.76 -15.46
CA ILE A 321 -9.87 -8.19 -15.82
C ILE A 321 -10.98 -8.94 -15.07
N ARG A 322 -11.21 -8.64 -13.80
CA ARG A 322 -12.21 -9.32 -12.96
C ARG A 322 -13.65 -8.91 -13.30
N TYR A 323 -13.87 -7.68 -13.74
CA TYR A 323 -15.19 -7.14 -14.10
C TYR A 323 -15.24 -6.61 -15.54
N PRO A 324 -15.14 -7.48 -16.56
CA PRO A 324 -15.13 -7.06 -17.96
C PRO A 324 -16.44 -6.35 -18.37
N ASN A 325 -17.57 -6.76 -17.77
CA ASN A 325 -18.89 -6.17 -18.04
C ASN A 325 -19.11 -4.80 -17.37
N MET A 326 -18.17 -4.33 -16.55
CA MET A 326 -18.24 -3.05 -15.85
C MET A 326 -17.02 -2.18 -16.17
N PRO A 327 -16.95 -1.61 -17.39
CA PRO A 327 -15.81 -0.78 -17.76
C PRO A 327 -15.78 0.49 -16.91
N VAL A 328 -14.65 0.67 -16.21
CA VAL A 328 -14.34 1.82 -15.37
C VAL A 328 -13.06 2.45 -15.89
N SER A 329 -13.10 3.75 -16.20
CA SER A 329 -11.89 4.48 -16.60
C SER A 329 -10.95 4.68 -15.40
N TYR A 330 -9.64 4.74 -15.65
CA TYR A 330 -8.65 4.95 -14.57
C TYR A 330 -8.87 6.26 -13.80
N SER A 331 -9.39 7.31 -14.45
CA SER A 331 -9.72 8.58 -13.80
C SER A 331 -10.91 8.44 -12.84
N PHE A 332 -11.96 7.73 -13.26
CA PHE A 332 -13.12 7.44 -12.40
C PHE A 332 -12.72 6.54 -11.22
N TRP A 333 -11.88 5.53 -11.47
CA TRP A 333 -11.30 4.65 -10.46
C TRP A 333 -10.56 5.43 -9.37
N CYS A 334 -9.62 6.30 -9.77
CA CYS A 334 -8.85 7.10 -8.82
C CYS A 334 -9.73 8.08 -8.01
N LYS A 335 -10.73 8.68 -8.66
CA LYS A 335 -11.62 9.67 -8.03
C LYS A 335 -12.56 9.05 -6.99
N ASN A 336 -13.04 7.83 -7.26
CA ASN A 336 -14.01 7.14 -6.40
C ASN A 336 -13.38 6.15 -5.41
N ARG A 337 -12.05 6.17 -5.28
CA ARG A 337 -11.35 5.42 -4.24
C ARG A 337 -11.85 5.84 -2.84
N PRO A 338 -12.15 4.89 -1.93
CA PRO A 338 -12.49 5.19 -0.54
C PRO A 338 -11.43 6.04 0.15
N PHE A 339 -11.85 7.00 0.98
CA PHE A 339 -10.91 7.95 1.60
C PHE A 339 -10.02 7.30 2.68
N TRP A 340 -10.46 6.19 3.27
CA TRP A 340 -9.69 5.44 4.28
C TRP A 340 -8.68 4.47 3.68
N ILE A 341 -8.79 4.18 2.38
CA ILE A 341 -7.80 3.38 1.65
C ILE A 341 -6.77 4.34 1.07
N VAL A 342 -5.55 4.34 1.59
CA VAL A 342 -4.50 5.33 1.32
C VAL A 342 -3.27 4.69 0.67
N PRO A 343 -2.54 5.42 -0.20
CA PRO A 343 -1.26 4.92 -0.67
C PRO A 343 -0.23 5.02 0.47
N ARG A 344 0.77 4.16 0.44
CA ARG A 344 1.83 4.11 1.45
C ARG A 344 2.68 5.39 1.39
N LYS A 345 2.93 6.00 2.55
CA LYS A 345 3.87 7.12 2.70
C LYS A 345 5.21 6.60 3.21
N VAL A 346 6.31 7.26 2.85
CA VAL A 346 7.67 6.91 3.33
C VAL A 346 7.81 7.01 4.86
N THR A 347 7.02 7.88 5.50
CA THR A 347 6.94 8.02 6.96
C THR A 347 6.19 6.90 7.66
N SER A 348 5.45 6.07 6.91
CA SER A 348 4.62 4.96 7.40
C SER A 348 5.33 3.66 7.06
N ARG A 349 6.29 3.26 7.91
CA ARG A 349 7.10 2.05 7.70
C ARG A 349 6.24 0.80 7.92
N ASP A 350 6.59 -0.30 7.24
CA ASP A 350 5.94 -1.60 7.48
C ASP A 350 6.33 -2.14 8.87
N THR A 351 5.40 -2.10 9.80
CA THR A 351 5.46 -2.76 11.11
C THR A 351 4.67 -4.08 11.01
N CYS A 352 5.36 -5.21 11.18
CA CYS A 352 4.86 -6.59 11.05
C CYS A 352 4.54 -7.04 9.60
N GLY A 353 5.58 -7.24 8.79
CA GLY A 353 5.50 -7.91 7.49
C GLY A 353 5.94 -9.38 7.55
N CYS A 354 5.51 -10.20 6.59
CA CYS A 354 5.89 -11.61 6.52
C CYS A 354 7.38 -11.76 6.16
N THR A 355 8.13 -12.48 7.01
CA THR A 355 9.57 -12.76 6.83
C THR A 355 9.86 -13.47 5.52
N CYS A 356 9.07 -14.47 5.14
CA CYS A 356 9.21 -15.20 3.87
C CYS A 356 9.09 -14.23 2.66
N CYS A 357 8.05 -13.40 2.66
CA CYS A 357 7.83 -12.41 1.60
C CYS A 357 8.93 -11.34 1.54
N PHE A 358 9.39 -10.84 2.69
CA PHE A 358 10.43 -9.83 2.76
C PHE A 358 11.80 -10.36 2.35
N ASN A 359 12.18 -11.55 2.79
CA ASN A 359 13.46 -12.17 2.42
C ASN A 359 13.52 -12.43 0.91
N MET A 360 12.45 -12.98 0.32
CA MET A 360 12.39 -13.17 -1.13
C MET A 360 12.47 -11.84 -1.90
N ALA A 361 11.80 -10.79 -1.41
CA ALA A 361 11.88 -9.47 -2.03
C ALA A 361 13.29 -8.86 -1.97
N LEU A 362 13.99 -9.03 -0.85
CA LEU A 362 15.36 -8.54 -0.69
C LEU A 362 16.34 -9.31 -1.60
N LEU A 363 16.14 -10.62 -1.77
CA LEU A 363 16.95 -11.47 -2.64
C LEU A 363 16.73 -11.15 -4.12
N VAL A 364 15.47 -11.07 -4.57
CA VAL A 364 15.14 -10.68 -5.96
C VAL A 364 15.69 -9.29 -6.29
N GLN A 365 15.57 -8.33 -5.38
CA GLN A 365 16.15 -7.00 -5.58
C GLN A 365 17.68 -7.05 -5.69
N ALA A 366 18.36 -7.91 -4.93
CA ALA A 366 19.81 -8.08 -5.03
C ALA A 366 20.22 -8.69 -6.37
N LEU A 367 19.58 -9.77 -6.81
CA LEU A 367 19.84 -10.40 -8.10
C LEU A 367 19.55 -9.45 -9.28
N ASN A 368 18.51 -8.61 -9.18
CA ASN A 368 18.25 -7.57 -10.18
C ASN A 368 19.32 -6.45 -10.18
N ARG A 369 19.80 -6.01 -9.00
CA ARG A 369 20.92 -5.05 -8.90
C ARG A 369 22.19 -5.57 -9.56
N MET A 370 22.46 -6.87 -9.41
CA MET A 370 23.57 -7.57 -10.05
C MET A 370 23.28 -7.92 -11.53
N LYS A 371 22.13 -7.52 -12.06
CA LYS A 371 21.68 -7.73 -13.46
C LYS A 371 21.57 -9.21 -13.88
N VAL A 372 21.48 -10.13 -12.91
CA VAL A 372 21.28 -11.57 -13.15
C VAL A 372 19.85 -11.84 -13.62
N LEU A 373 18.88 -11.23 -12.95
CA LEU A 373 17.46 -11.33 -13.30
C LEU A 373 17.02 -10.15 -14.19
N THR A 374 16.09 -10.42 -15.11
CA THR A 374 15.46 -9.35 -15.91
C THR A 374 14.36 -8.63 -15.14
N GLU A 375 13.71 -9.36 -14.25
CA GLU A 375 12.54 -8.99 -13.47
C GLU A 375 12.96 -8.06 -12.33
N GLY A 376 12.29 -6.91 -12.24
CA GLY A 376 12.61 -5.87 -11.26
C GLY A 376 11.97 -6.09 -9.89
N ASN A 377 11.01 -7.00 -9.79
CA ASN A 377 10.26 -7.25 -8.57
C ASN A 377 9.71 -8.68 -8.48
N VAL A 378 9.33 -9.05 -7.26
CA VAL A 378 8.82 -10.38 -6.94
C VAL A 378 7.54 -10.74 -7.71
N SER A 379 6.71 -9.76 -8.09
CA SER A 379 5.48 -10.05 -8.83
C SER A 379 5.77 -10.43 -10.27
N GLU A 380 6.77 -9.81 -10.89
CA GLU A 380 7.29 -10.17 -12.22
C GLU A 380 7.93 -11.57 -12.19
N VAL A 381 8.77 -11.84 -11.18
CA VAL A 381 9.32 -13.19 -10.96
C VAL A 381 8.19 -14.20 -10.79
N THR A 382 7.19 -13.94 -9.94
CA THR A 382 6.05 -14.86 -9.78
C THR A 382 5.32 -15.14 -11.10
N ARG A 383 5.31 -14.18 -12.03
CA ARG A 383 4.64 -14.32 -13.33
C ARG A 383 5.37 -15.27 -14.28
N THR A 384 6.70 -15.40 -14.20
CA THR A 384 7.46 -16.35 -15.06
C THR A 384 7.13 -17.80 -14.70
N PHE A 385 6.87 -18.06 -13.43
CA PHE A 385 6.50 -19.38 -12.90
C PHE A 385 5.02 -19.76 -13.11
N CYS A 386 4.15 -18.82 -13.54
CA CYS A 386 2.71 -19.04 -13.62
C CYS A 386 2.19 -18.91 -15.06
N CYS A 387 1.03 -19.53 -15.33
CA CYS A 387 0.28 -19.29 -16.58
C CYS A 387 -0.15 -17.81 -16.71
N ALA A 388 -0.45 -17.38 -17.94
CA ALA A 388 -0.94 -16.03 -18.23
C ALA A 388 -2.17 -15.65 -17.38
N GLN A 389 -3.11 -16.59 -17.22
CA GLN A 389 -4.12 -16.53 -16.17
C GLN A 389 -3.62 -17.26 -14.94
N LYS A 390 -3.13 -16.48 -13.98
CA LYS A 390 -2.59 -17.00 -12.72
C LYS A 390 -3.71 -17.57 -11.85
N THR A 391 -3.58 -18.85 -11.48
CA THR A 391 -4.48 -19.52 -10.52
C THR A 391 -3.74 -19.87 -9.22
N GLU A 392 -4.49 -20.27 -8.20
CA GLU A 392 -3.93 -20.81 -6.95
C GLU A 392 -3.09 -22.07 -7.21
N LYS A 393 -3.58 -22.97 -8.06
CA LYS A 393 -2.86 -24.19 -8.48
C LYS A 393 -1.51 -23.88 -9.14
N CYS A 394 -1.39 -22.78 -9.88
CA CYS A 394 -0.09 -22.34 -10.42
C CYS A 394 0.94 -22.05 -9.31
N LEU A 395 0.50 -21.36 -8.23
CA LEU A 395 1.37 -21.00 -7.11
C LEU A 395 1.73 -22.19 -6.23
N LEU A 396 0.80 -23.12 -6.04
CA LEU A 396 1.02 -24.35 -5.29
C LEU A 396 1.88 -25.40 -6.05
N ARG A 397 2.18 -25.13 -7.33
CA ARG A 397 2.88 -26.05 -8.26
C ARG A 397 2.08 -27.30 -8.65
N GLU A 398 0.77 -27.22 -8.52
CA GLU A 398 -0.20 -28.28 -8.90
C GLU A 398 -0.73 -28.11 -10.34
N CYS A 399 -0.36 -27.04 -11.05
CA CYS A 399 -0.82 -26.78 -12.40
C CYS A 399 -0.01 -27.56 -13.44
N LEU A 400 -0.66 -28.48 -14.16
CA LEU A 400 -0.05 -29.31 -15.21
C LEU A 400 0.67 -28.50 -16.32
N LYS A 401 0.27 -27.23 -16.55
CA LYS A 401 0.84 -26.38 -17.60
C LYS A 401 2.11 -25.62 -17.20
N CYS A 402 2.33 -25.39 -15.90
CA CYS A 402 3.43 -24.52 -15.44
C CYS A 402 4.19 -25.05 -14.22
N LYS A 403 3.91 -26.28 -13.76
CA LYS A 403 4.57 -26.91 -12.60
C LYS A 403 6.09 -27.06 -12.77
N ASP A 404 6.57 -27.12 -14.02
CA ASP A 404 7.98 -27.30 -14.36
C ASP A 404 8.62 -26.00 -14.88
N ASN A 405 7.88 -24.88 -14.90
CA ASN A 405 8.44 -23.61 -15.36
C ASN A 405 9.57 -23.16 -14.43
N THR A 406 10.70 -22.80 -15.03
CA THR A 406 11.88 -22.23 -14.37
C THR A 406 12.12 -20.79 -14.84
N ILE A 407 12.98 -20.07 -14.13
CA ILE A 407 13.39 -18.71 -14.51
C ILE A 407 14.69 -18.75 -15.31
N SER A 408 14.82 -17.87 -16.29
CA SER A 408 16.06 -17.72 -17.07
C SER A 408 16.96 -16.64 -16.48
N TYR A 409 18.26 -16.92 -16.41
CA TYR A 409 19.28 -15.98 -15.94
C TYR A 409 20.01 -15.34 -17.11
N LYS A 410 20.39 -14.06 -16.96
CA LYS A 410 21.34 -13.41 -17.87
C LYS A 410 22.76 -13.94 -17.64
N PRO A 411 23.67 -13.83 -18.62
CA PRO A 411 25.08 -14.14 -18.41
C PRO A 411 25.64 -13.40 -17.19
N TYR A 412 26.23 -14.14 -16.26
CA TYR A 412 26.81 -13.62 -15.03
C TYR A 412 28.16 -14.27 -14.73
N GLN A 413 28.99 -13.60 -13.93
CA GLN A 413 30.25 -14.16 -13.45
C GLN A 413 30.03 -14.83 -12.10
N SER A 414 30.27 -16.15 -12.02
CA SER A 414 29.99 -16.94 -10.81
C SER A 414 30.72 -16.44 -9.57
N THR A 415 31.93 -15.92 -9.73
CA THR A 415 32.78 -15.40 -8.64
C THR A 415 32.49 -13.95 -8.25
N GLU A 416 31.58 -13.27 -8.97
CA GLU A 416 31.21 -11.90 -8.63
C GLU A 416 30.50 -11.88 -7.27
N VAL A 417 31.00 -11.04 -6.36
CA VAL A 417 30.48 -10.98 -4.99
C VAL A 417 29.32 -9.99 -4.92
N GLY A 418 28.16 -10.49 -4.51
CA GLY A 418 26.99 -9.67 -4.23
C GLY A 418 26.73 -9.52 -2.74
N HIS A 419 25.72 -8.71 -2.41
CA HIS A 419 25.19 -8.69 -1.06
C HIS A 419 23.68 -8.45 -1.05
N PHE A 420 23.03 -9.06 -0.07
CA PHE A 420 21.63 -8.83 0.24
C PHE A 420 21.39 -8.83 1.74
N PHE A 421 20.21 -8.38 2.13
CA PHE A 421 19.80 -8.42 3.54
C PHE A 421 18.79 -9.55 3.71
N LYS A 422 18.90 -10.28 4.81
CA LYS A 422 17.96 -11.35 5.20
C LYS A 422 17.54 -11.11 6.64
N TRP A 423 16.23 -11.16 6.90
CA TRP A 423 15.70 -11.24 8.26
C TRP A 423 15.89 -12.67 8.76
N THR A 424 16.59 -12.80 9.88
CA THR A 424 16.85 -14.09 10.53
C THR A 424 16.62 -13.96 12.04
N THR A 425 16.26 -15.06 12.67
CA THR A 425 16.06 -15.15 14.11
C THR A 425 17.23 -15.90 14.71
N ARG A 426 17.93 -15.29 15.68
CA ARG A 426 19.08 -15.88 16.37
C ARG A 426 18.83 -15.95 17.87
N LYS A 427 19.26 -17.04 18.50
CA LYS A 427 19.33 -17.16 19.95
C LYS A 427 20.68 -16.58 20.40
N GLU A 428 20.64 -15.53 21.20
CA GLU A 428 21.82 -14.94 21.86
C GLU A 428 21.74 -15.22 23.35
N SER A 429 22.84 -15.69 23.94
CA SER A 429 22.98 -15.76 25.39
C SER A 429 23.48 -14.43 25.93
N TYR A 430 22.93 -14.01 27.06
CA TYR A 430 23.43 -12.89 27.85
C TYR A 430 23.38 -13.25 29.33
N PHE A 431 24.21 -12.58 30.13
CA PHE A 431 24.17 -12.71 31.58
C PHE A 431 23.26 -11.62 32.15
N ASP A 432 22.32 -12.00 33.00
CA ASP A 432 21.53 -11.04 33.78
C ASP A 432 22.42 -10.33 34.82
N LYS A 433 21.89 -9.29 35.47
CA LYS A 433 22.52 -8.55 36.58
C LYS A 433 23.02 -9.45 37.72
N TYR A 434 22.48 -10.67 37.80
CA TYR A 434 22.83 -11.71 38.78
C TYR A 434 23.72 -12.83 38.21
N GLN A 435 24.43 -12.60 37.09
CA GLN A 435 25.32 -13.59 36.44
C GLN A 435 24.63 -14.90 36.01
N LYS A 436 23.30 -14.91 35.90
CA LYS A 436 22.55 -16.05 35.35
C LYS A 436 22.51 -15.96 33.84
N GLN A 437 22.98 -17.01 33.16
CA GLN A 437 22.89 -17.10 31.71
C GLN A 437 21.42 -17.24 31.29
N LYS A 438 20.94 -16.29 30.50
CA LYS A 438 19.61 -16.31 29.90
C LYS A 438 19.78 -16.25 28.39
N SER A 439 18.92 -16.97 27.65
CA SER A 439 18.87 -16.89 26.21
C SER A 439 17.74 -15.94 25.79
N ILE A 440 18.04 -15.03 24.86
CA ILE A 440 17.05 -14.19 24.19
C ILE A 440 17.05 -14.56 22.72
N THR A 441 15.85 -14.71 22.18
CA THR A 441 15.65 -14.85 20.75
C THR A 441 15.49 -13.47 20.13
N LYS A 442 16.40 -13.05 19.25
CA LYS A 442 16.35 -11.75 18.56
C LYS A 442 16.20 -11.95 17.06
N THR A 443 15.25 -11.23 16.46
CA THR A 443 15.11 -11.14 15.01
C THR A 443 15.91 -9.96 14.49
N ILE A 444 16.93 -10.24 13.67
CA ILE A 444 17.86 -9.25 13.13
C ILE A 444 17.80 -9.22 11.61
N LYS A 445 18.05 -8.04 11.03
CA LYS A 445 18.27 -7.90 9.60
C LYS A 445 19.75 -8.00 9.30
N GLN A 446 20.21 -9.20 8.96
CA GLN A 446 21.62 -9.48 8.69
C GLN A 446 21.97 -9.13 7.24
N LYS A 447 23.15 -8.53 7.04
CA LYS A 447 23.75 -8.37 5.70
C LYS A 447 24.56 -9.62 5.38
N LEU A 448 24.21 -10.30 4.29
CA LEU A 448 24.92 -11.45 3.76
C LEU A 448 25.73 -11.01 2.54
N ILE A 449 27.00 -11.37 2.51
CA ILE A 449 27.94 -11.11 1.42
C ILE A 449 28.39 -12.48 0.93
N MET A 450 28.12 -12.80 -0.33
CA MET A 450 28.42 -14.11 -0.89
C MET A 450 28.57 -14.01 -2.43
N PRO A 451 29.25 -14.97 -3.05
CA PRO A 451 29.31 -15.13 -4.50
C PRO A 451 27.93 -15.21 -5.18
N LEU A 452 27.87 -14.85 -6.46
CA LEU A 452 26.62 -14.81 -7.23
C LEU A 452 25.96 -16.19 -7.39
N ASN A 453 26.76 -17.25 -7.57
CA ASN A 453 26.27 -18.63 -7.65
C ASN A 453 25.58 -19.07 -6.34
N GLU A 454 26.13 -18.72 -5.18
CA GLU A 454 25.52 -19.02 -3.88
C GLU A 454 24.21 -18.25 -3.67
N MET A 455 24.14 -16.98 -4.11
CA MET A 455 22.88 -16.23 -4.07
C MET A 455 21.80 -16.82 -4.97
N ILE A 456 22.17 -17.36 -6.14
CA ILE A 456 21.23 -18.04 -7.04
C ILE A 456 20.77 -19.35 -6.41
N PHE A 457 21.67 -20.12 -5.81
CA PHE A 457 21.33 -21.35 -5.09
C PHE A 457 20.32 -21.08 -3.96
N GLU A 458 20.55 -20.04 -3.15
CA GLU A 458 19.60 -19.61 -2.11
C GLU A 458 18.24 -19.20 -2.72
N PHE A 459 18.24 -18.56 -3.89
CA PHE A 459 17.01 -18.18 -4.59
C PHE A 459 16.25 -19.41 -5.09
N GLU A 460 16.93 -20.35 -5.75
CA GLU A 460 16.34 -21.58 -6.27
C GLU A 460 15.81 -22.49 -5.15
N GLY A 461 16.55 -22.60 -4.05
CA GLY A 461 16.10 -23.34 -2.87
C GLY A 461 14.88 -22.72 -2.18
N SER A 462 14.70 -21.39 -2.25
CA SER A 462 13.63 -20.70 -1.54
C SER A 462 12.42 -20.31 -2.40
N ILE A 463 12.54 -20.27 -3.74
CA ILE A 463 11.48 -19.76 -4.63
C ILE A 463 10.24 -20.64 -4.62
N ILE A 464 10.39 -21.97 -4.64
CA ILE A 464 9.24 -22.90 -4.62
C ILE A 464 8.46 -22.76 -3.32
N ASN A 465 9.14 -22.75 -2.18
CA ASN A 465 8.53 -22.56 -0.86
C ASN A 465 7.80 -21.21 -0.76
N PHE A 466 8.40 -20.15 -1.29
CA PHE A 466 7.78 -18.84 -1.38
C PHE A 466 6.52 -18.83 -2.27
N LEU A 467 6.56 -19.51 -3.42
CA LEU A 467 5.40 -19.62 -4.32
C LEU A 467 4.26 -20.39 -3.65
N LYS A 468 4.56 -21.54 -3.03
CA LYS A 468 3.60 -22.33 -2.24
C LYS A 468 3.01 -21.48 -1.11
N HIS A 469 3.83 -20.76 -0.34
CA HIS A 469 3.38 -19.81 0.69
C HIS A 469 2.40 -18.75 0.16
N LYS A 470 2.71 -18.13 -0.99
CA LYS A 470 1.78 -17.21 -1.66
C LYS A 470 0.49 -17.91 -2.14
N GLY A 471 0.60 -19.14 -2.61
CA GLY A 471 -0.52 -19.97 -3.06
C GLY A 471 -1.49 -20.25 -1.91
N ARG A 472 -0.97 -20.74 -0.77
CA ARG A 472 -1.76 -20.99 0.44
C ARG A 472 -2.41 -19.72 0.97
N SER A 473 -1.65 -18.62 1.07
CA SER A 473 -2.22 -17.33 1.48
C SER A 473 -3.38 -16.87 0.59
N LEU A 474 -3.25 -17.04 -0.74
CA LEU A 474 -4.31 -16.69 -1.68
C LEU A 474 -5.52 -17.62 -1.55
N HIS A 475 -5.29 -18.93 -1.42
CA HIS A 475 -6.33 -19.94 -1.26
C HIS A 475 -7.17 -19.71 0.00
N GLN A 476 -6.50 -19.63 1.17
CA GLN A 476 -7.17 -19.37 2.45
C GLN A 476 -8.05 -18.12 2.39
N TYR A 477 -7.51 -17.05 1.81
CA TYR A 477 -8.25 -15.81 1.62
C TYR A 477 -9.49 -15.97 0.77
N ASN A 478 -9.36 -16.62 -0.38
CA ASN A 478 -10.49 -16.81 -1.28
C ASN A 478 -11.56 -17.72 -0.66
N GLN A 479 -11.18 -18.79 0.04
CA GLN A 479 -12.11 -19.72 0.68
C GLN A 479 -12.87 -19.07 1.83
N ILE A 480 -12.17 -18.39 2.74
CA ILE A 480 -12.80 -17.71 3.88
C ILE A 480 -13.70 -16.57 3.38
N SER A 481 -13.27 -15.81 2.38
CA SER A 481 -14.08 -14.73 1.79
C SER A 481 -15.35 -15.26 1.12
N LYS A 482 -15.23 -16.33 0.33
CA LYS A 482 -16.39 -17.00 -0.29
C LYS A 482 -17.36 -17.50 0.78
N LYS A 483 -16.86 -18.21 1.80
CA LYS A 483 -17.69 -18.74 2.87
C LYS A 483 -18.40 -17.63 3.65
N LYS A 484 -17.72 -16.51 3.90
CA LYS A 484 -18.31 -15.32 4.54
C LYS A 484 -19.47 -14.74 3.71
N GLU A 485 -19.34 -14.69 2.39
CA GLU A 485 -20.39 -14.19 1.48
C GLU A 485 -21.56 -15.19 1.35
N SER A 486 -21.27 -16.49 1.44
CA SER A 486 -22.24 -17.58 1.31
C SER A 486 -22.67 -18.19 2.65
N LEU A 487 -22.61 -17.44 3.75
CA LEU A 487 -23.04 -17.92 5.07
C LEU A 487 -24.51 -18.35 5.03
N MET A 488 -24.84 -19.41 5.77
CA MET A 488 -26.22 -19.83 6.01
C MET A 488 -26.78 -19.18 7.29
N PRO A 489 -28.10 -19.07 7.48
CA PRO A 489 -28.69 -18.44 8.66
C PRO A 489 -28.33 -19.13 10.00
N ASN A 490 -28.06 -20.44 9.96
CA ASN A 490 -27.63 -21.24 11.11
C ASN A 490 -26.11 -21.24 11.34
N GLU A 491 -25.34 -20.57 10.47
CA GLU A 491 -23.88 -20.50 10.55
C GLU A 491 -23.41 -19.16 11.11
N VAL A 492 -22.41 -19.22 11.99
CA VAL A 492 -21.70 -18.04 12.49
C VAL A 492 -20.20 -18.20 12.26
N MET A 493 -19.61 -17.23 11.56
CA MET A 493 -18.16 -17.14 11.39
C MET A 493 -17.57 -16.21 12.46
N ILE A 494 -16.58 -16.70 13.20
CA ILE A 494 -15.95 -15.98 14.32
C ILE A 494 -14.49 -15.73 13.96
N HIS A 495 -14.14 -14.47 13.67
CA HIS A 495 -12.77 -14.05 13.42
C HIS A 495 -12.16 -13.51 14.71
N VAL A 496 -11.09 -14.14 15.20
CA VAL A 496 -10.45 -13.82 16.48
C VAL A 496 -8.98 -13.47 16.33
N ASP A 497 -8.50 -12.57 17.18
CA ASP A 497 -7.08 -12.31 17.36
C ASP A 497 -6.80 -11.69 18.75
N PHE A 498 -5.55 -11.75 19.20
CA PHE A 498 -5.10 -10.95 20.34
C PHE A 498 -4.52 -9.63 19.85
N SER A 499 -5.00 -8.52 20.39
CA SER A 499 -4.32 -7.24 20.21
C SER A 499 -3.16 -7.14 21.19
N GLU A 500 -2.09 -6.43 20.82
CA GLU A 500 -1.03 -6.11 21.78
C GLU A 500 -1.62 -5.50 23.06
N ASN A 501 -1.13 -5.96 24.20
CA ASN A 501 -1.57 -5.52 25.52
C ASN A 501 -1.58 -4.00 25.63
N TYR A 502 -2.61 -3.48 26.28
CA TYR A 502 -2.72 -2.06 26.55
C TYR A 502 -2.06 -1.72 27.88
N SER A 503 -0.96 -0.96 27.84
CA SER A 503 -0.43 -0.33 29.06
C SER A 503 -1.36 0.78 29.52
N LEU A 504 -1.76 0.73 30.79
CA LEU A 504 -2.46 1.80 31.49
C LEU A 504 -1.59 3.06 31.55
N LYS A 505 -2.22 4.24 31.53
CA LYS A 505 -1.57 5.54 31.38
C LYS A 505 -2.30 6.62 32.15
N HIS A 506 -1.52 7.56 32.65
CA HIS A 506 -2.04 8.80 33.21
C HIS A 506 -1.93 9.92 32.18
N ALA A 507 -2.77 10.94 32.31
CA ALA A 507 -2.70 12.15 31.50
C ALA A 507 -1.36 12.86 31.69
N GLU A 508 -0.87 12.86 32.93
CA GLU A 508 0.43 13.38 33.33
C GLU A 508 1.19 12.30 34.11
N GLU A 509 2.43 12.02 33.73
CA GLU A 509 3.24 10.97 34.34
C GLU A 509 4.56 11.55 34.83
N THR A 510 4.96 11.17 36.05
CA THR A 510 6.30 11.49 36.55
C THR A 510 7.37 10.77 35.74
N GLN A 511 8.58 11.31 35.70
CA GLN A 511 9.71 10.69 34.98
C GLN A 511 9.95 9.24 35.42
N ALA A 512 9.84 8.97 36.74
CA ALA A 512 9.99 7.63 37.29
C ALA A 512 8.91 6.66 36.79
N PHE A 513 7.67 7.09 36.63
CA PHE A 513 6.60 6.26 36.08
C PHE A 513 6.72 6.08 34.56
N HIS A 514 7.17 7.11 33.83
CA HIS A 514 7.35 7.06 32.39
C HIS A 514 8.45 6.07 31.94
N PHE A 515 9.56 6.04 32.68
CA PHE A 515 10.70 5.15 32.42
C PHE A 515 10.67 3.86 33.27
N GLY A 516 9.86 3.82 34.32
CA GLY A 516 9.65 2.65 35.17
C GLY A 516 8.84 1.57 34.46
N GLY A 517 9.30 0.32 34.56
CA GLY A 517 8.59 -0.85 34.01
C GLY A 517 7.28 -1.21 34.73
N SER A 518 6.80 -0.36 35.63
CA SER A 518 5.65 -0.61 36.53
C SER A 518 4.28 -0.39 35.89
N ARG A 519 4.19 -0.08 34.59
CA ARG A 519 2.88 0.10 33.94
C ARG A 519 2.15 -1.24 33.88
N GLN A 520 1.03 -1.33 34.59
CA GLN A 520 0.11 -2.45 34.45
C GLN A 520 -0.37 -2.55 33.00
N GLN A 521 -0.36 -3.77 32.47
CA GLN A 521 -0.81 -4.08 31.13
C GLN A 521 -2.12 -4.85 31.21
N ILE A 522 -3.03 -4.55 30.29
CA ILE A 522 -4.32 -5.24 30.14
C ILE A 522 -4.30 -6.02 28.82
N CYS A 523 -4.63 -7.30 28.88
CA CYS A 523 -4.78 -8.17 27.71
C CYS A 523 -6.08 -7.82 26.98
N LEU A 524 -6.03 -7.78 25.65
CA LEU A 524 -7.16 -7.46 24.78
C LEU A 524 -7.35 -8.58 23.75
N HIS A 525 -8.40 -9.37 23.90
CA HIS A 525 -8.81 -10.34 22.88
C HIS A 525 -9.93 -9.74 22.03
N THR A 526 -9.71 -9.63 20.72
CA THR A 526 -10.62 -8.96 19.79
C THR A 526 -11.31 -9.97 18.89
N VAL A 527 -12.62 -9.81 18.73
CA VAL A 527 -13.45 -10.76 17.98
C VAL A 527 -14.40 -10.01 17.06
N VAL A 528 -14.57 -10.51 15.84
CA VAL A 528 -15.61 -10.05 14.91
C VAL A 528 -16.40 -11.26 14.43
N ILE A 529 -17.68 -11.29 14.76
CA ILE A 529 -18.59 -12.32 14.27
C ILE A 529 -19.27 -11.86 12.98
N TYR A 530 -19.53 -12.79 12.08
CA TYR A 530 -20.33 -12.61 10.89
C TYR A 530 -21.47 -13.63 10.88
N PHE A 531 -22.68 -13.14 10.62
CA PHE A 531 -23.90 -13.96 10.61
C PHE A 531 -24.85 -13.44 9.54
N LYS A 532 -25.75 -14.29 9.05
CA LYS A 532 -26.73 -13.92 8.03
C LYS A 532 -28.10 -13.70 8.65
N SER A 533 -28.70 -12.55 8.41
CA SER A 533 -30.07 -12.22 8.79
C SER A 533 -30.78 -11.56 7.61
N ASN A 534 -32.02 -11.96 7.32
CA ASN A 534 -32.81 -11.45 6.19
C ASN A 534 -32.05 -11.50 4.84
N GLY A 535 -31.26 -12.56 4.62
CA GLY A 535 -30.48 -12.73 3.39
C GLY A 535 -29.20 -11.88 3.30
N ILE A 536 -28.93 -11.00 4.27
CA ILE A 536 -27.79 -10.08 4.29
C ILE A 536 -26.79 -10.53 5.36
N VAL A 537 -25.50 -10.47 5.03
CA VAL A 537 -24.42 -10.74 6.00
C VAL A 537 -24.18 -9.50 6.86
N HIS A 538 -24.39 -9.66 8.17
CA HIS A 538 -24.11 -8.67 9.19
C HIS A 538 -22.82 -9.00 9.93
N SER A 539 -22.26 -8.01 10.62
CA SER A 539 -21.08 -8.19 11.47
C SER A 539 -21.25 -7.49 12.81
N LYS A 540 -20.79 -8.12 13.89
CA LYS A 540 -20.73 -7.50 15.22
C LYS A 540 -19.33 -7.66 15.82
N SER A 541 -18.83 -6.62 16.47
CA SER A 541 -17.48 -6.57 17.02
C SER A 541 -17.50 -6.64 18.53
N PHE A 542 -16.57 -7.40 19.08
CA PHE A 542 -16.39 -7.62 20.51
C PHE A 542 -14.92 -7.43 20.90
N CYS A 543 -14.69 -7.02 22.14
CA CYS A 543 -13.37 -6.98 22.72
C CYS A 543 -13.48 -7.39 24.19
N THR A 544 -12.81 -8.46 24.58
CA THR A 544 -12.78 -8.91 25.97
C THR A 544 -11.46 -8.48 26.60
N LEU A 545 -11.52 -8.01 27.85
CA LEU A 545 -10.38 -7.47 28.57
C LEU A 545 -10.06 -8.34 29.78
N SER A 546 -8.77 -8.58 30.04
CA SER A 546 -8.33 -9.25 31.28
C SER A 546 -7.08 -8.61 31.85
N GLN A 547 -6.96 -8.62 33.18
CA GLN A 547 -5.69 -8.31 33.86
C GLN A 547 -4.66 -9.43 33.67
N SER A 548 -5.11 -10.66 33.39
CA SER A 548 -4.25 -11.79 33.06
C SER A 548 -3.57 -11.58 31.71
N LEU A 549 -2.25 -11.73 31.66
CA LEU A 549 -1.47 -11.66 30.40
C LEU A 549 -1.27 -13.03 29.74
N LYS A 550 -2.02 -14.05 30.19
CA LYS A 550 -2.00 -15.39 29.60
C LYS A 550 -2.62 -15.36 28.20
N HIS A 551 -2.04 -16.14 27.31
CA HIS A 551 -2.49 -16.30 25.93
C HIS A 551 -2.64 -17.79 25.56
N ASP A 552 -2.71 -18.66 26.57
CA ASP A 552 -2.86 -20.10 26.40
C ASP A 552 -4.30 -20.46 26.01
N VAL A 553 -4.54 -21.74 25.73
CA VAL A 553 -5.86 -22.24 25.32
C VAL A 553 -6.91 -21.97 26.40
N SER A 554 -6.55 -22.06 27.68
CA SER A 554 -7.44 -21.73 28.80
C SER A 554 -7.93 -20.29 28.73
N ALA A 555 -7.02 -19.33 28.54
CA ALA A 555 -7.35 -17.92 28.38
C ALA A 555 -8.22 -17.68 27.14
N ILE A 556 -7.87 -18.28 25.99
CA ILE A 556 -8.64 -18.12 24.74
C ILE A 556 -10.10 -18.51 24.93
N TRP A 557 -10.37 -19.68 25.52
CA TRP A 557 -11.73 -20.15 25.72
C TRP A 557 -12.49 -19.35 26.78
N ALA A 558 -11.83 -18.89 27.85
CA ALA A 558 -12.43 -17.95 28.79
C ALA A 558 -12.84 -16.64 28.08
N HIS A 559 -11.96 -16.07 27.25
CA HIS A 559 -12.27 -14.89 26.44
C HIS A 559 -13.39 -15.12 25.41
N LEU A 560 -13.57 -16.35 24.92
CA LEU A 560 -14.63 -16.73 23.98
C LEU A 560 -15.97 -17.02 24.65
N GLN A 561 -15.98 -17.45 25.91
CA GLN A 561 -17.18 -17.85 26.66
C GLN A 561 -18.33 -16.82 26.60
N PRO A 562 -18.14 -15.52 26.92
CA PRO A 562 -19.24 -14.55 26.84
C PRO A 562 -19.73 -14.33 25.40
N ILE A 563 -18.86 -14.53 24.40
CA ILE A 563 -19.20 -14.36 22.99
C ILE A 563 -20.04 -15.56 22.52
N LEU A 564 -19.68 -16.78 22.91
CA LEU A 564 -20.43 -17.99 22.60
C LEU A 564 -21.79 -18.02 23.31
N SER A 565 -21.86 -17.50 24.53
CA SER A 565 -23.12 -17.30 25.26
C SER A 565 -24.04 -16.33 24.51
N TYR A 566 -23.49 -15.17 24.11
CA TYR A 566 -24.21 -14.20 23.28
C TYR A 566 -24.71 -14.82 21.95
N ILE A 567 -23.86 -15.60 21.28
CA ILE A 567 -24.27 -16.31 20.06
C ILE A 567 -25.43 -17.24 20.40
N SER A 568 -25.29 -18.12 21.38
CA SER A 568 -26.30 -19.12 21.76
C SER A 568 -27.67 -18.53 22.17
N GLU A 569 -27.67 -17.31 22.73
CA GLU A 569 -28.88 -16.58 23.16
C GLU A 569 -29.55 -15.81 22.02
N VAL A 570 -28.76 -15.10 21.20
CA VAL A 570 -29.27 -14.15 20.20
C VAL A 570 -29.38 -14.75 18.81
N HIS A 571 -28.50 -15.68 18.49
CA HIS A 571 -28.37 -16.31 17.18
C HIS A 571 -28.49 -17.83 17.37
N VAL A 572 -29.62 -18.43 17.01
CA VAL A 572 -29.82 -19.88 17.08
C VAL A 572 -28.96 -20.57 16.00
N ALA A 573 -27.64 -20.58 16.20
CA ALA A 573 -26.64 -21.14 15.32
C ALA A 573 -26.19 -22.50 15.85
N ASP A 574 -26.12 -23.49 14.96
CA ASP A 574 -25.63 -24.83 15.25
C ASP A 574 -24.26 -25.13 14.60
N THR A 575 -23.81 -24.26 13.69
CA THR A 575 -22.51 -24.39 13.02
C THR A 575 -21.60 -23.20 13.31
N LEU A 576 -20.42 -23.47 13.89
CA LEU A 576 -19.37 -22.47 14.16
C LEU A 576 -18.18 -22.59 13.20
N ILE A 577 -17.72 -21.44 12.69
CA ILE A 577 -16.57 -21.34 11.79
C ILE A 577 -15.57 -20.35 12.38
N PHE A 578 -14.57 -20.85 13.11
CA PHE A 578 -13.50 -20.03 13.64
C PHE A 578 -12.47 -19.69 12.58
N VAL A 579 -11.96 -18.46 12.65
CA VAL A 579 -10.89 -17.93 11.80
C VAL A 579 -9.88 -17.21 12.69
N SER A 580 -8.62 -17.64 12.68
CA SER A 580 -7.55 -17.01 13.46
C SER A 580 -6.22 -17.01 12.71
N ASP A 581 -5.23 -16.27 13.22
CA ASP A 581 -3.83 -16.51 12.83
C ASP A 581 -3.34 -17.88 13.38
N SER A 582 -2.16 -18.33 12.94
CA SER A 582 -1.64 -19.66 13.20
C SER A 582 -0.45 -19.77 14.21
N PRO A 583 -0.25 -18.88 15.21
CA PRO A 583 0.84 -19.05 16.15
C PRO A 583 0.63 -20.29 17.03
N ALA A 584 1.65 -21.13 17.11
CA ALA A 584 1.60 -22.40 17.83
C ALA A 584 1.36 -22.22 19.34
N THR A 585 1.81 -21.09 19.90
CA THR A 585 1.65 -20.78 21.32
C THR A 585 0.22 -20.40 21.71
N GLN A 586 -0.70 -20.14 20.75
CA GLN A 586 -2.04 -19.64 21.02
C GLN A 586 -3.11 -20.53 20.37
N TYR A 587 -3.37 -20.37 19.08
CA TYR A 587 -4.54 -20.95 18.40
C TYR A 587 -4.29 -22.30 17.73
N ARG A 588 -3.04 -22.63 17.38
CA ARG A 588 -2.71 -23.84 16.61
C ARG A 588 -1.82 -24.79 17.41
N ASN A 589 -2.42 -25.54 18.33
CA ASN A 589 -1.73 -26.54 19.14
C ASN A 589 -2.65 -27.70 19.54
N LYS A 590 -2.03 -28.74 20.09
CA LYS A 590 -2.70 -29.98 20.55
C LYS A 590 -3.81 -29.73 21.57
N THR A 591 -3.64 -28.76 22.46
CA THR A 591 -4.62 -28.45 23.50
C THR A 591 -5.87 -27.80 22.91
N MET A 592 -5.72 -26.97 21.87
CA MET A 592 -6.84 -26.40 21.14
C MET A 592 -7.65 -27.48 20.43
N PHE A 593 -6.99 -28.44 19.77
CA PHE A 593 -7.65 -29.57 19.11
C PHE A 593 -8.42 -30.42 20.10
N TYR A 594 -7.80 -30.77 21.22
CA TYR A 594 -8.44 -31.51 22.30
C TYR A 594 -9.71 -30.80 22.82
N PHE A 595 -9.64 -29.49 23.07
CA PHE A 595 -10.79 -28.74 23.53
C PHE A 595 -11.93 -28.73 22.50
N LEU A 596 -11.60 -28.55 21.22
CA LEU A 596 -12.57 -28.56 20.12
C LEU A 596 -13.29 -29.91 20.01
N ALA A 597 -12.56 -31.02 20.13
CA ALA A 597 -13.12 -32.36 20.04
C ALA A 597 -13.98 -32.72 21.26
N ASN A 598 -13.45 -32.50 22.46
CA ASN A 598 -13.98 -33.14 23.67
C ASN A 598 -14.69 -32.22 24.65
N LYS A 599 -14.51 -30.89 24.57
CA LYS A 599 -15.08 -29.97 25.58
C LYS A 599 -16.14 -29.04 25.01
N LEU A 600 -16.01 -28.65 23.74
CA LEU A 600 -16.90 -27.67 23.12
C LEU A 600 -18.38 -28.09 23.16
N HIS A 601 -18.70 -29.32 22.75
CA HIS A 601 -20.10 -29.79 22.68
C HIS A 601 -20.73 -29.98 24.06
N HIS A 602 -19.96 -30.37 25.08
CA HIS A 602 -20.47 -30.44 26.46
C HIS A 602 -20.86 -29.07 27.01
N LEU A 603 -20.06 -28.04 26.71
CA LEU A 603 -20.35 -26.67 27.16
C LEU A 603 -21.46 -26.01 26.35
N TYR A 604 -21.60 -26.38 25.07
CA TYR A 604 -22.57 -25.79 24.15
C TYR A 604 -23.26 -26.86 23.30
N PRO A 605 -24.22 -27.62 23.87
CA PRO A 605 -24.84 -28.78 23.22
C PRO A 605 -25.62 -28.45 21.93
N LYS A 606 -26.00 -27.17 21.74
CA LYS A 606 -26.67 -26.70 20.52
C LYS A 606 -25.76 -26.69 19.30
N ILE A 607 -24.43 -26.70 19.49
CA ILE A 607 -23.45 -26.71 18.41
C ILE A 607 -23.29 -28.14 17.91
N LYS A 608 -23.63 -28.34 16.64
CA LYS A 608 -23.55 -29.63 15.93
C LYS A 608 -22.33 -29.73 15.03
N GLU A 609 -21.85 -28.61 14.50
CA GLU A 609 -20.71 -28.57 13.61
C GLU A 609 -19.73 -27.46 14.00
N CYS A 610 -18.44 -27.76 13.95
CA CYS A 610 -17.41 -26.76 14.20
C CYS A 610 -16.21 -26.97 13.27
N SER A 611 -15.69 -25.86 12.73
CA SER A 611 -14.40 -25.84 12.07
C SER A 611 -13.52 -24.69 12.55
N TRP A 612 -12.23 -24.96 12.67
CA TRP A 612 -11.21 -23.93 12.93
C TRP A 612 -10.32 -23.76 11.71
N ASN A 613 -10.23 -22.53 11.21
CA ASN A 613 -9.53 -22.19 9.98
C ASN A 613 -8.40 -21.20 10.29
N TYR A 614 -7.21 -21.48 9.77
CA TYR A 614 -6.01 -20.69 10.04
C TYR A 614 -5.60 -19.89 8.81
N TRP A 615 -5.19 -18.66 9.03
CA TRP A 615 -4.47 -17.90 8.02
C TRP A 615 -3.07 -18.48 7.76
N GLU A 616 -2.51 -18.20 6.59
CA GLU A 616 -1.10 -18.50 6.34
C GLU A 616 -0.22 -17.60 7.24
N SER A 617 0.83 -18.18 7.83
CA SER A 617 1.74 -17.49 8.75
C SER A 617 2.17 -16.11 8.25
N GLY A 618 1.95 -15.07 9.05
CA GLY A 618 2.31 -13.69 8.72
C GLY A 618 1.34 -12.98 7.74
N HIS A 619 0.21 -13.62 7.43
CA HIS A 619 -0.86 -13.09 6.59
C HIS A 619 -2.22 -12.98 7.30
N GLY A 620 -2.32 -13.29 8.60
CA GLY A 620 -3.57 -13.30 9.37
C GLY A 620 -4.15 -11.96 9.82
N LYS A 621 -3.60 -10.83 9.37
CA LYS A 621 -4.13 -9.50 9.72
C LYS A 621 -5.54 -9.32 9.15
N GLY A 622 -6.47 -8.85 9.97
CA GLY A 622 -7.90 -8.86 9.65
C GLY A 622 -8.75 -7.85 10.40
N ALA A 623 -10.06 -8.11 10.45
CA ALA A 623 -11.03 -7.25 11.13
C ALA A 623 -10.78 -7.09 12.66
N PRO A 624 -10.35 -8.13 13.41
CA PRO A 624 -10.02 -8.01 14.83
C PRO A 624 -8.93 -6.98 15.16
N ASP A 625 -7.94 -6.79 14.28
CA ASP A 625 -6.91 -5.74 14.42
C ASP A 625 -7.55 -4.34 14.50
N GLY A 626 -8.60 -4.12 13.71
CA GLY A 626 -9.32 -2.85 13.67
C GLY A 626 -10.04 -2.55 14.98
N VAL A 627 -10.63 -3.57 15.60
CA VAL A 627 -11.28 -3.48 16.91
C VAL A 627 -10.24 -3.08 17.95
N GLY A 628 -9.12 -3.79 18.02
CA GLY A 628 -8.02 -3.46 18.94
C GLY A 628 -7.46 -2.06 18.71
N GLY A 629 -7.28 -1.66 17.45
CA GLY A 629 -6.84 -0.33 17.09
C GLY A 629 -7.83 0.78 17.49
N VAL A 630 -9.14 0.56 17.42
CA VAL A 630 -10.17 1.53 17.85
C VAL A 630 -10.22 1.63 19.37
N THR A 631 -10.23 0.49 20.07
CA THR A 631 -10.18 0.39 21.53
C THR A 631 -8.99 1.17 22.09
N LYS A 632 -7.77 0.80 21.68
CA LYS A 632 -6.54 1.40 22.20
C LYS A 632 -6.40 2.89 21.89
N ARG A 633 -6.89 3.34 20.73
CA ARG A 633 -6.87 4.76 20.35
C ARG A 633 -7.85 5.59 21.15
N THR A 634 -9.02 5.05 21.45
CA THR A 634 -10.02 5.76 22.25
C THR A 634 -9.51 5.95 23.66
N ALA A 635 -8.92 4.91 24.25
CA ALA A 635 -8.23 5.01 25.53
C ALA A 635 -7.11 6.07 25.50
N ASP A 636 -6.19 5.99 24.52
CA ASP A 636 -5.11 6.97 24.38
C ASP A 636 -5.61 8.41 24.11
N ARG A 637 -6.76 8.57 23.45
CA ARG A 637 -7.38 9.88 23.22
C ARG A 637 -7.90 10.48 24.54
N LEU A 638 -8.56 9.68 25.37
CA LEU A 638 -9.06 10.14 26.67
C LEU A 638 -7.90 10.58 27.58
N VAL A 639 -6.80 9.82 27.58
CA VAL A 639 -5.55 10.20 28.26
C VAL A 639 -5.03 11.54 27.75
N ALA A 640 -4.96 11.73 26.44
CA ALA A 640 -4.53 12.99 25.84
C ALA A 640 -5.50 14.17 26.10
N GLU A 641 -6.76 13.89 26.43
CA GLU A 641 -7.77 14.89 26.81
C GLU A 641 -7.73 15.23 28.31
N GLY A 642 -6.76 14.68 29.07
CA GLY A 642 -6.59 14.96 30.50
C GLY A 642 -7.20 13.91 31.44
N LYS A 643 -7.71 12.79 30.92
CA LYS A 643 -8.34 11.75 31.73
C LYS A 643 -7.40 10.58 32.01
N ASP A 644 -7.17 10.29 33.29
CA ASP A 644 -6.40 9.12 33.70
C ASP A 644 -7.12 7.80 33.39
N ILE A 645 -6.36 6.84 32.85
CA ILE A 645 -6.77 5.45 32.70
C ILE A 645 -5.81 4.62 33.54
N SER A 646 -6.00 4.70 34.86
CA SER A 646 -5.11 4.15 35.88
C SER A 646 -5.48 2.74 36.34
N SER A 647 -6.71 2.28 36.10
CA SER A 647 -7.17 0.95 36.48
C SER A 647 -7.92 0.23 35.36
N TYR A 648 -8.12 -1.07 35.56
CA TYR A 648 -8.88 -1.94 34.67
C TYR A 648 -10.34 -1.48 34.54
N GLU A 649 -11.00 -1.15 35.66
CA GLU A 649 -12.40 -0.74 35.73
C GLU A 649 -12.61 0.59 35.02
N ILE A 650 -11.68 1.54 35.21
CA ILE A 650 -11.70 2.84 34.55
C ILE A 650 -11.56 2.66 33.03
N LEU A 651 -10.67 1.77 32.58
CA LEU A 651 -10.52 1.46 31.16
C LEU A 651 -11.84 0.89 30.59
N LEU A 652 -12.41 -0.14 31.22
CA LEU A 652 -13.63 -0.79 30.76
C LEU A 652 -14.81 0.20 30.67
N ASN A 653 -15.07 0.94 31.74
CA ASN A 653 -16.15 1.94 31.80
C ASN A 653 -15.94 3.04 30.75
N SER A 654 -14.69 3.50 30.56
CA SER A 654 -14.36 4.51 29.57
C SER A 654 -14.61 4.04 28.14
N LEU A 655 -14.30 2.78 27.83
CA LEU A 655 -14.52 2.18 26.52
C LEU A 655 -16.01 1.99 26.24
N GLN A 656 -16.78 1.42 27.18
CA GLN A 656 -18.22 1.22 27.05
C GLN A 656 -18.98 2.54 26.82
N ASN A 657 -18.60 3.60 27.54
CA ASN A 657 -19.23 4.92 27.40
C ASN A 657 -18.90 5.64 26.08
N ASN A 658 -17.72 5.39 25.50
CA ASN A 658 -17.26 6.11 24.31
C ASN A 658 -17.47 5.35 22.99
N ILE A 659 -17.65 4.03 23.03
CA ILE A 659 -17.69 3.18 21.83
C ILE A 659 -18.94 2.30 21.86
N LYS A 660 -19.97 2.71 21.10
CA LYS A 660 -21.24 1.97 21.01
C LYS A 660 -21.21 0.77 20.05
N ASN A 661 -20.26 0.74 19.12
CA ASN A 661 -20.22 -0.26 18.04
C ASN A 661 -19.41 -1.52 18.40
N ILE A 662 -18.73 -1.53 19.56
CA ILE A 662 -17.95 -2.66 20.06
C ILE A 662 -18.53 -3.03 21.41
N THR A 663 -18.88 -4.30 21.60
CA THR A 663 -19.33 -4.81 22.90
C THR A 663 -18.11 -5.27 23.71
N TYR A 664 -18.03 -4.84 24.97
CA TYR A 664 -16.91 -5.13 25.86
C TYR A 664 -17.32 -6.07 26.99
N PHE A 665 -16.51 -7.08 27.28
CA PHE A 665 -16.71 -7.99 28.41
C PHE A 665 -15.46 -8.04 29.30
N SER A 666 -15.69 -8.25 30.60
CA SER A 666 -14.64 -8.52 31.58
C SER A 666 -14.34 -10.01 31.66
N ILE A 667 -13.07 -10.38 31.82
CA ILE A 667 -12.61 -11.75 32.02
C ILE A 667 -11.61 -11.75 33.18
N ASP A 668 -11.96 -12.48 34.23
CA ASP A 668 -11.15 -12.54 35.45
C ASP A 668 -10.32 -13.83 35.48
N ASP A 669 -9.29 -13.86 36.32
CA ASP A 669 -8.43 -15.04 36.46
C ASP A 669 -9.23 -16.28 36.92
N ALA A 670 -10.32 -16.09 37.66
CA ALA A 670 -11.21 -17.18 38.05
C ALA A 670 -11.82 -17.89 36.83
N ASP A 671 -12.20 -17.15 35.79
CA ASP A 671 -12.78 -17.74 34.57
C ASP A 671 -11.73 -18.50 33.77
N ILE A 672 -10.51 -17.97 33.70
CA ILE A 672 -9.36 -18.64 33.06
C ILE A 672 -9.01 -19.93 33.81
N ASN A 673 -9.00 -19.89 35.14
CA ASN A 673 -8.68 -21.05 35.98
C ASN A 673 -9.75 -22.15 35.87
N LYS A 674 -11.04 -21.80 35.82
CA LYS A 674 -12.13 -22.77 35.56
C LYS A 674 -11.87 -23.58 34.28
N ILE A 675 -11.53 -22.90 33.18
CA ILE A 675 -11.21 -23.58 31.92
C ILE A 675 -9.91 -24.39 32.03
N SER A 676 -8.90 -23.86 32.71
CA SER A 676 -7.63 -24.57 32.91
C SER A 676 -7.83 -25.90 33.64
N ASP A 677 -8.68 -25.93 34.65
CA ASP A 677 -8.96 -27.14 35.44
C ASP A 677 -9.77 -28.18 34.65
N LEU A 678 -10.53 -27.77 33.64
CA LEU A 678 -11.17 -28.67 32.67
C LEU A 678 -10.18 -29.35 31.72
N ILE A 679 -8.99 -28.78 31.53
CA ILE A 679 -7.96 -29.27 30.60
C ILE A 679 -6.91 -30.12 31.33
N LYS A 680 -6.53 -29.76 32.56
CA LYS A 680 -5.42 -30.39 33.31
C LYS A 680 -5.59 -31.88 33.62
N LYS A 681 -6.81 -32.41 33.53
CA LYS A 681 -7.12 -33.80 33.92
C LYS A 681 -6.85 -34.83 32.81
N ASP A 682 -6.49 -34.38 31.61
CA ASP A 682 -6.57 -35.23 30.42
C ASP A 682 -5.21 -35.38 29.71
N SER A 683 -4.90 -36.59 29.24
CA SER A 683 -3.72 -36.85 28.41
C SER A 683 -3.97 -36.36 26.97
N ILE A 684 -3.24 -35.33 26.55
CA ILE A 684 -3.49 -34.66 25.26
C ILE A 684 -2.55 -35.18 24.17
N LYS A 685 -3.12 -35.90 23.20
CA LYS A 685 -2.44 -36.40 21.99
C LYS A 685 -2.08 -35.25 21.02
N PRO A 686 -0.83 -35.15 20.54
CA PRO A 686 -0.45 -34.22 19.49
C PRO A 686 -0.79 -34.76 18.08
N PHE A 687 -1.02 -33.87 17.12
CA PHE A 687 -1.13 -34.23 15.70
C PHE A 687 0.20 -33.95 14.98
N VAL A 688 0.82 -34.99 14.42
CA VAL A 688 2.05 -34.86 13.62
C VAL A 688 1.74 -34.03 12.36
N GLY A 689 2.56 -33.03 12.07
CA GLY A 689 2.30 -32.13 10.93
C GLY A 689 1.33 -30.97 11.22
N THR A 690 1.03 -30.68 12.49
CA THR A 690 0.20 -29.52 12.92
C THR A 690 0.51 -28.22 12.17
N MET A 691 1.79 -27.94 11.88
CA MET A 691 2.21 -26.71 11.21
C MET A 691 1.82 -26.63 9.73
N GLN A 692 1.46 -27.76 9.10
CA GLN A 692 0.97 -27.85 7.72
C GLN A 692 -0.55 -27.73 7.62
N VAL A 693 -1.26 -27.71 8.76
CA VAL A 693 -2.72 -27.66 8.80
C VAL A 693 -3.21 -26.23 8.76
N HIS A 694 -4.23 -26.01 7.93
CA HIS A 694 -4.97 -24.75 7.82
C HIS A 694 -6.45 -24.88 8.13
N GLN A 695 -6.99 -26.09 8.21
CA GLN A 695 -8.36 -26.32 8.66
C GLN A 695 -8.47 -27.59 9.50
N VAL A 696 -9.18 -27.47 10.61
CA VAL A 696 -9.59 -28.58 11.48
C VAL A 696 -11.11 -28.60 11.50
N LYS A 697 -11.71 -29.76 11.26
CA LYS A 697 -13.16 -29.97 11.36
C LYS A 697 -13.45 -31.02 12.41
N VAL A 698 -14.46 -30.77 13.23
CA VAL A 698 -15.02 -31.82 14.08
C VAL A 698 -15.96 -32.65 13.22
N GLU A 699 -15.71 -33.96 13.14
CA GLU A 699 -16.54 -34.90 12.38
C GLU A 699 -17.55 -35.58 13.30
N ASP A 700 -17.12 -35.97 14.51
CA ASP A 700 -17.99 -36.58 15.50
C ASP A 700 -17.57 -36.13 16.91
N TYR A 701 -18.50 -35.50 17.65
CA TYR A 701 -18.26 -35.10 19.03
C TYR A 701 -18.30 -36.27 20.01
N THR A 702 -19.00 -37.37 19.70
CA THR A 702 -19.12 -38.52 20.58
C THR A 702 -17.84 -39.35 20.62
N ALA A 703 -17.19 -39.53 19.46
CA ALA A 703 -15.88 -40.16 19.34
C ALA A 703 -14.71 -39.17 19.56
N GLY A 704 -14.98 -37.86 19.64
CA GLY A 704 -13.94 -36.84 19.65
C GLY A 704 -13.11 -36.82 18.37
N LEU A 705 -13.74 -37.09 17.22
CA LEU A 705 -13.07 -37.28 15.94
C LEU A 705 -12.82 -35.96 15.22
N LEU A 706 -11.56 -35.67 14.91
CA LEU A 706 -11.15 -34.48 14.15
C LEU A 706 -10.56 -34.85 12.79
N ARG A 707 -10.90 -34.07 11.77
CA ARG A 707 -10.27 -34.12 10.44
C ARG A 707 -9.38 -32.91 10.20
N PHE A 708 -8.21 -33.16 9.62
CA PHE A 708 -7.21 -32.14 9.33
C PHE A 708 -7.04 -31.96 7.84
N PHE A 709 -6.93 -30.70 7.40
CA PHE A 709 -6.72 -30.33 6.01
C PHE A 709 -5.57 -29.33 5.87
N ARG A 710 -4.75 -29.53 4.82
CA ARG A 710 -3.62 -28.67 4.42
C ARG A 710 -4.09 -27.31 3.95
N LEU A 711 -5.35 -27.20 3.53
CA LEU A 711 -6.01 -25.99 3.05
C LEU A 711 -7.49 -26.02 3.42
N SER A 712 -8.08 -24.86 3.71
CA SER A 712 -9.49 -24.75 4.05
C SER A 712 -10.39 -25.08 2.87
N LEU A 713 -11.34 -25.98 3.07
CA LEU A 713 -12.40 -26.27 2.13
C LEU A 713 -13.76 -26.23 2.83
N PHE A 714 -14.70 -25.52 2.22
CA PHE A 714 -16.08 -25.42 2.69
C PHE A 714 -17.08 -26.11 1.76
N ASP A 715 -16.60 -26.71 0.67
CA ASP A 715 -17.39 -27.57 -0.20
C ASP A 715 -17.49 -28.96 0.43
N VAL A 716 -18.72 -29.46 0.61
CA VAL A 716 -19.04 -30.68 1.36
C VAL A 716 -18.56 -31.94 0.62
N GLN A 717 -18.45 -31.89 -0.71
CA GLN A 717 -18.15 -33.07 -1.53
C GLN A 717 -16.65 -33.30 -1.80
N SER A 718 -15.78 -32.34 -1.48
CA SER A 718 -14.35 -32.42 -1.83
C SER A 718 -13.49 -32.93 -0.67
N THR A 719 -12.79 -34.04 -0.87
CA THR A 719 -11.74 -34.55 0.03
C THR A 719 -10.33 -34.05 -0.30
N SER A 720 -10.21 -33.11 -1.24
CA SER A 720 -8.93 -32.50 -1.61
C SER A 720 -8.22 -31.92 -0.38
N TYR A 721 -6.90 -31.96 -0.33
CA TYR A 721 -6.08 -31.43 0.77
C TYR A 721 -6.29 -32.10 2.15
N PHE A 722 -7.03 -33.20 2.24
CA PHE A 722 -7.13 -34.00 3.47
C PHE A 722 -5.74 -34.51 3.89
N CYS A 723 -5.46 -34.42 5.19
CA CYS A 723 -4.14 -34.72 5.77
C CYS A 723 -4.16 -35.88 6.75
N GLY A 724 -5.28 -36.12 7.42
CA GLY A 724 -5.36 -37.12 8.46
C GLY A 724 -6.53 -36.87 9.40
N ILE A 725 -6.70 -37.81 10.32
CA ILE A 725 -7.71 -37.82 11.37
C ILE A 725 -6.99 -37.91 12.73
N LEU A 726 -7.60 -37.35 13.76
CA LEU A 726 -7.23 -37.60 15.16
C LEU A 726 -8.46 -38.07 15.90
N ASP A 727 -8.37 -39.29 16.43
CA ASP A 727 -9.41 -39.91 17.24
C ASP A 727 -8.97 -39.92 18.71
N TYR A 728 -9.80 -39.33 19.57
CA TYR A 728 -9.54 -39.31 21.01
C TYR A 728 -10.18 -40.49 21.75
N SER A 729 -11.08 -41.26 21.10
CA SER A 729 -11.70 -42.47 21.66
C SER A 729 -10.83 -43.73 21.55
N ASP A 730 -9.92 -43.79 20.57
CA ASP A 730 -9.05 -44.95 20.34
C ASP A 730 -7.79 -44.90 21.23
N GLU A 731 -7.59 -45.89 22.11
CA GLU A 731 -6.39 -45.96 22.97
C GLU A 731 -5.11 -46.30 22.17
N ASP A 732 -5.24 -46.92 20.99
CA ASP A 732 -4.14 -47.41 20.15
C ASP A 732 -3.88 -46.49 18.93
N ASN A 733 -3.21 -45.35 19.15
CA ASN A 733 -2.47 -44.57 18.13
C ASN A 733 -3.02 -44.58 16.68
N GLY A 734 -4.29 -44.25 16.48
CA GLY A 734 -4.94 -44.12 15.17
C GLY A 734 -4.43 -42.92 14.35
N TYR A 735 -3.16 -42.92 13.94
CA TYR A 735 -2.62 -42.00 12.94
C TYR A 735 -2.73 -42.65 11.56
N THR A 736 -3.46 -42.03 10.63
CA THR A 736 -3.25 -42.31 9.20
C THR A 736 -2.29 -41.24 8.65
N GLN A 737 -1.11 -41.69 8.20
CA GLN A 737 0.03 -40.86 7.81
C GLN A 737 -0.26 -39.84 6.70
N ILE A 738 0.48 -38.73 6.80
CA ILE A 738 0.70 -37.71 5.78
C ILE A 738 1.47 -38.33 4.61
N GLU A 739 1.02 -38.17 3.35
CA GLU A 739 1.88 -38.45 2.19
C GLU A 739 3.09 -37.48 2.19
N PRO A 740 4.34 -37.99 2.16
CA PRO A 740 5.53 -37.17 2.19
C PRO A 740 5.76 -36.49 0.82
N GLU A 741 5.89 -35.16 0.80
CA GLU A 741 6.69 -34.47 -0.21
C GLU A 741 8.07 -34.16 0.38
N VAL A 742 9.07 -34.32 -0.47
CA VAL A 742 10.52 -34.27 -0.23
C VAL A 742 10.99 -33.06 0.59
N SER A 743 12.01 -33.34 1.40
CA SER A 743 12.73 -32.51 2.36
C SER A 743 12.94 -31.03 2.00
N SER A 744 12.86 -30.18 3.02
CA SER A 744 13.63 -28.94 3.10
C SER A 744 14.44 -28.99 4.39
N ASP A 745 15.75 -29.15 4.27
CA ASP A 745 16.69 -28.98 5.37
C ASP A 745 16.61 -27.54 5.87
N SER A 746 16.02 -27.39 7.06
CA SER A 746 16.32 -26.30 7.96
C SER A 746 16.48 -26.91 9.34
N ASP A 747 17.69 -26.79 9.89
CA ASP A 747 18.24 -27.48 11.07
C ASP A 747 17.46 -27.31 12.39
N ASP A 748 16.22 -27.79 12.48
CA ASP A 748 15.53 -28.02 13.76
C ASP A 748 14.81 -29.39 13.83
N ASP A 749 14.93 -30.26 12.82
CA ASP A 749 14.22 -31.55 12.77
C ASP A 749 15.19 -32.74 12.56
N LEU A 750 15.52 -33.46 13.64
CA LEU A 750 16.18 -34.77 13.59
C LEU A 750 15.13 -35.88 13.84
N PRO A 751 14.92 -36.84 12.92
CA PRO A 751 14.07 -37.99 13.18
C PRO A 751 14.90 -39.17 13.70
N LEU A 752 14.53 -39.72 14.86
CA LEU A 752 14.85 -41.09 15.21
C LEU A 752 13.81 -42.01 14.56
N SER A 753 14.23 -42.65 13.49
CA SER A 753 13.55 -43.74 12.80
C SER A 753 13.42 -44.97 13.69
N ASN A 754 12.22 -45.57 13.72
CA ASN A 754 11.92 -47.01 13.67
C ASN A 754 10.68 -47.33 14.50
N LEU A 755 9.59 -47.72 13.84
CA LEU A 755 8.82 -48.94 14.13
C LEU A 755 7.67 -49.06 13.13
N VAL A 756 7.71 -50.15 12.36
CA VAL A 756 6.65 -50.67 11.50
C VAL A 756 5.50 -51.16 12.38
N ILE A 757 4.24 -50.90 12.01
CA ILE A 757 3.13 -51.88 12.06
C ILE A 757 2.02 -51.42 11.08
N LYS A 758 1.60 -52.36 10.22
CA LYS A 758 0.41 -52.31 9.35
C LYS A 758 -0.84 -52.64 10.17
N ARG A 759 -1.96 -51.92 10.00
CA ARG A 759 -3.32 -52.49 9.71
C ARG A 759 -4.47 -51.47 9.69
N ARG A 760 -5.50 -51.85 8.90
CA ARG A 760 -6.93 -51.45 8.86
C ARG A 760 -7.34 -50.08 8.27
N CYS A 761 -7.29 -49.99 6.94
CA CYS A 761 -8.32 -49.29 6.15
C CYS A 761 -8.93 -50.30 5.16
N LYS A 762 -10.01 -50.98 5.54
CA LYS A 762 -10.78 -51.80 4.56
C LYS A 762 -12.30 -51.75 4.69
N GLU A 763 -12.88 -50.94 5.58
CA GLU A 763 -14.33 -51.02 5.84
C GLU A 763 -15.14 -49.71 5.69
N PHE A 764 -14.54 -48.58 5.29
CA PHE A 764 -15.29 -47.31 5.17
C PHE A 764 -15.38 -46.70 3.76
N ILE A 765 -15.04 -47.46 2.72
CA ILE A 765 -15.27 -47.05 1.32
C ILE A 765 -16.22 -48.05 0.65
N THR A 766 -17.45 -48.16 1.15
CA THR A 766 -18.54 -48.85 0.46
C THR A 766 -19.88 -48.21 0.77
N MET A 767 -20.07 -46.94 0.40
CA MET A 767 -21.41 -46.37 0.14
C MET A 767 -21.39 -45.19 -0.85
N THR A 768 -20.56 -45.24 -1.91
CA THR A 768 -20.77 -44.41 -3.13
C THR A 768 -19.90 -44.92 -4.28
N SER A 769 -20.21 -46.08 -4.85
CA SER A 769 -19.75 -46.46 -6.20
C SER A 769 -20.51 -47.69 -6.71
N THR A 770 -21.83 -47.57 -6.85
CA THR A 770 -22.55 -48.46 -7.75
C THR A 770 -22.30 -47.96 -9.17
N LEU A 771 -21.94 -48.87 -10.08
CA LEU A 771 -21.58 -48.67 -11.49
C LEU A 771 -20.15 -48.13 -11.76
N MET A 772 -19.15 -49.00 -11.69
CA MET A 772 -18.12 -49.13 -12.75
C MET A 772 -17.53 -50.55 -12.72
N MET A 773 -17.78 -51.33 -13.78
CA MET A 773 -17.22 -52.67 -13.98
C MET A 773 -15.69 -52.61 -14.10
N LYS A 774 -15.00 -53.60 -13.51
CA LYS A 774 -13.53 -53.69 -13.53
C LYS A 774 -13.00 -54.19 -14.90
N PRO A 775 -11.84 -53.69 -15.40
CA PRO A 775 -11.35 -53.95 -16.76
C PRO A 775 -10.86 -55.38 -17.06
N ALA A 776 -10.85 -56.29 -16.09
CA ALA A 776 -10.34 -57.66 -16.27
C ALA A 776 -11.42 -58.70 -16.60
N GLN A 777 -12.70 -58.35 -16.54
CA GLN A 777 -13.81 -59.19 -17.03
C GLN A 777 -14.30 -58.79 -18.43
N ALA A 778 -13.90 -57.62 -18.95
CA ALA A 778 -14.20 -57.17 -20.30
C ALA A 778 -13.37 -57.91 -21.37
N GLN A 779 -12.13 -58.31 -21.08
CA GLN A 779 -11.27 -59.00 -22.05
C GLN A 779 -11.69 -60.46 -22.32
N LYS A 780 -12.44 -61.09 -21.40
CA LYS A 780 -13.00 -62.44 -21.59
C LYS A 780 -14.33 -62.44 -22.34
N TYR A 781 -15.05 -61.31 -22.34
CA TYR A 781 -16.28 -61.12 -23.11
C TYR A 781 -16.01 -60.69 -24.56
N ILE A 782 -14.94 -59.92 -24.81
CA ILE A 782 -14.55 -59.49 -26.17
C ILE A 782 -14.03 -60.66 -27.02
N ASN A 783 -13.28 -61.61 -26.43
CA ASN A 783 -12.78 -62.79 -27.15
C ASN A 783 -13.85 -63.88 -27.42
N LYS A 784 -15.04 -63.78 -26.81
CA LYS A 784 -16.15 -64.74 -27.05
C LYS A 784 -17.12 -64.26 -28.13
N ILE A 785 -17.09 -62.96 -28.48
CA ILE A 785 -17.93 -62.36 -29.53
C ILE A 785 -17.21 -62.38 -30.89
N TRP A 786 -15.88 -62.46 -30.92
CA TRP A 786 -15.09 -62.52 -32.18
C TRP A 786 -15.06 -63.90 -32.88
N CYS A 787 -15.66 -64.96 -32.32
CA CYS A 787 -15.80 -66.27 -32.98
C CYS A 787 -17.20 -66.53 -33.57
N GLN A 788 -18.09 -65.53 -33.65
CA GLN A 788 -19.46 -65.72 -34.15
C GLN A 788 -19.89 -64.76 -35.29
N VAL A 789 -18.97 -64.00 -35.90
CA VAL A 789 -19.26 -63.17 -37.10
C VAL A 789 -18.17 -63.27 -38.17
N THR A 790 -17.79 -64.51 -38.51
CA THR A 790 -17.33 -64.87 -39.87
C THR A 790 -18.01 -66.17 -40.25
N LEU A 791 -19.28 -66.05 -40.63
CA LEU A 791 -19.95 -66.72 -41.75
C LEU A 791 -20.98 -65.73 -42.31
#